data_AF-K9WFU3-F1
#
_entry.id   AF-K9WFU3-F1
#
_cell.length_a   1.000
_cell.length_b   1.000
_cell.length_c   1.000
_cell.angle_alpha   90.00
_cell.angle_beta   90.00
_cell.angle_gamma   90.00
#
_symmetry.space_group_name_H-M   'P 1'
#
loop_
_entity.id
_entity.type
_entity.pdbx_description
1 polymer ?
#
loop_
_entity_poly.entity_id
_entity_poly.type
_entity_poly.pdbx_seq_one_letter_code
_entity_poly.pdbx_strand_id
1 'polypeptide(L)'
;MLLSQIQLEKTHNSSHERQDNSLTKQNLIPNTIVFIDAAVDDAQILADGVIPGAEIIFLDPNQDGVEQITEALKERTAVSSVHIVSHGAPGCLSLGSTQLCLDTLERYVSDLQLWSNLFSHQSSQHKSSDLLLYGCNVAAGEVGIAFVQQLHQATGANIAASGDRTGNSALGGTWELEYRVGKVEAPLAFQPWVMQAYPSAFPLALYNGTLGTLPQEQGFLAFADLLPNTAAQTLVAGGVTLNTAPQAAFGRRYAGYSNYSTAGTPANATFPILDRTTGFSISFNVAITEENSVSPDRAGFSFIAISNDLQGIEFGFNNNLIFAQQDNLLFTRGENIAFNTTQATNYTVRVLGNNYTLLANGTQILTGELRNYTAFNPATSQPPLPIDPYELPNYLFFGDSTDQAEAITTISSIAVNRTPNNSTNDTYTIEANTPLNVPINLGVLANDTDPEQDPLNSFLVAGPANGTLTLNPNGSFNYTANPGFIGTDSFTYQINDGDLTNPNAATVSIAVTPTPTPTPVPTPTPTPVPTPTPTDTALTLGLNPNNIFVIEGSSGQTQLKYSLVQGSSAAVNEVGVVVLDNDAGTINGVAPGEAGYVQAALSQGTVIFSALSNPPNGFGVSNQTRNLSVDANDRLLFYIVQNSTTDTALADLAAGRTPPNIFFASSSFNTGGIDSLQVSNPGNGVFTLRWEDKLGGGDQDFNDLVMTIQPTTEPLKVGVTLQGESQHEVIDLRNQTAGLQAQFVVNREAAFDNFVGFYRVLDVNGGIDTDGNGTADVRPGETGYAQAAIQQRVQNLDLTCANQSTATFTAQLEGGLIYVPFLIANGKPDALLDGNSSNDPAVYFPFLGANGDGVDHIRLLGDNTFGFEDLSGGGDRDYNDVIVRVNFA
;
A
#
# COMPACT_ATOMS: atom_id res chain seq x y z
N MET A 1 -17.67 -31.13 -55.76
CA MET A 1 -16.93 -30.26 -56.70
C MET A 1 -15.87 -29.52 -55.90
N LEU A 2 -14.67 -29.32 -56.47
CA LEU A 2 -13.73 -28.18 -56.31
C LEU A 2 -13.39 -27.68 -54.87
N LEU A 3 -12.19 -27.24 -54.46
CA LEU A 3 -10.79 -27.09 -54.93
C LEU A 3 -9.97 -26.70 -53.65
N SER A 4 -8.63 -26.77 -53.49
CA SER A 4 -7.54 -27.39 -54.26
C SER A 4 -6.15 -27.21 -53.60
N GLN A 5 -5.29 -28.22 -53.72
CA GLN A 5 -3.86 -28.13 -54.16
C GLN A 5 -2.79 -27.47 -53.23
N ILE A 6 -1.69 -28.15 -52.86
CA ILE A 6 -0.36 -28.35 -53.53
C ILE A 6 0.55 -27.08 -53.40
N GLN A 7 1.89 -27.07 -53.16
CA GLN A 7 3.06 -27.99 -53.35
C GLN A 7 3.95 -28.08 -52.07
N LEU A 8 4.73 -29.16 -51.79
CA LEU A 8 6.18 -29.43 -52.10
C LEU A 8 7.21 -28.41 -51.54
N GLU A 9 8.43 -28.75 -51.07
CA GLU A 9 9.19 -30.03 -50.90
C GLU A 9 9.66 -30.18 -49.41
N LYS A 10 10.73 -30.84 -48.91
CA LYS A 10 11.84 -31.76 -49.32
C LYS A 10 12.35 -32.44 -48.01
N THR A 11 12.54 -33.76 -47.82
CA THR A 11 13.63 -34.70 -48.24
C THR A 11 15.06 -34.13 -48.19
N HIS A 12 16.11 -34.80 -47.68
CA HIS A 12 16.37 -36.20 -47.26
C HIS A 12 17.35 -36.20 -46.04
N ASN A 13 17.61 -37.26 -45.28
CA ASN A 13 18.22 -38.54 -45.72
C ASN A 13 18.04 -39.68 -44.69
N SER A 14 18.18 -40.93 -45.14
CA SER A 14 18.00 -42.16 -44.35
C SER A 14 19.03 -43.22 -44.72
N SER A 15 19.68 -43.88 -43.75
CA SER A 15 20.40 -45.15 -44.02
C SER A 15 20.80 -45.96 -42.80
N HIS A 16 20.45 -47.25 -42.85
CA HIS A 16 21.21 -48.42 -42.42
C HIS A 16 21.45 -48.76 -40.93
N GLU A 17 20.73 -49.80 -40.52
CA GLU A 17 21.25 -51.11 -40.06
C GLU A 17 22.16 -51.24 -38.82
N ARG A 18 21.88 -52.32 -38.09
CA ARG A 18 22.71 -52.87 -37.02
C ARG A 18 23.96 -53.53 -37.61
N GLN A 19 25.13 -53.28 -37.04
CA GLN A 19 26.18 -54.31 -36.91
C GLN A 19 26.75 -54.32 -35.49
N ASP A 20 27.51 -55.38 -35.19
CA ASP A 20 27.74 -55.92 -33.85
C ASP A 20 29.00 -55.34 -33.16
N ASN A 21 29.13 -55.64 -31.87
CA ASN A 21 30.17 -55.23 -30.94
C ASN A 21 31.60 -55.40 -31.47
N SER A 22 32.42 -54.34 -31.40
CA SER A 22 33.88 -54.47 -31.15
C SER A 22 34.57 -53.18 -30.66
N LEU A 23 33.90 -52.33 -29.88
CA LEU A 23 34.57 -51.30 -29.08
C LEU A 23 34.27 -51.47 -27.59
N THR A 24 35.35 -51.69 -26.86
CA THR A 24 35.51 -51.80 -25.40
C THR A 24 34.41 -51.17 -24.55
N LYS A 25 33.52 -52.02 -23.99
CA LYS A 25 32.89 -51.72 -22.70
C LYS A 25 33.96 -51.73 -21.61
N GLN A 26 34.55 -50.59 -21.31
CA GLN A 26 34.94 -50.31 -19.93
C GLN A 26 33.66 -49.91 -19.18
N ASN A 27 33.50 -50.41 -17.96
CA ASN A 27 32.45 -49.93 -17.08
C ASN A 27 32.78 -48.48 -16.68
N LEU A 28 31.90 -47.56 -17.05
CA LEU A 28 31.72 -46.31 -16.32
C LEU A 28 30.31 -46.38 -15.73
N ILE A 29 30.25 -46.92 -14.51
CA ILE A 29 29.11 -46.71 -13.61
C ILE A 29 29.10 -45.21 -13.28
N PRO A 30 27.92 -44.55 -13.19
CA PRO A 30 27.85 -43.18 -12.72
C PRO A 30 28.35 -43.12 -11.28
N ASN A 31 29.59 -42.64 -11.10
CA ASN A 31 30.24 -42.56 -9.79
C ASN A 31 29.86 -41.26 -9.03
N THR A 32 28.99 -40.42 -9.59
CA THR A 32 28.54 -39.16 -8.99
C THR A 32 27.06 -39.20 -8.69
N ILE A 33 26.68 -38.84 -7.47
CA ILE A 33 25.29 -38.76 -7.00
C ILE A 33 25.02 -37.33 -6.55
N VAL A 34 23.90 -36.76 -6.99
CA VAL A 34 23.40 -35.43 -6.60
C VAL A 34 22.10 -35.61 -5.84
N PHE A 35 22.14 -35.37 -4.53
CA PHE A 35 20.96 -35.21 -3.70
C PHE A 35 20.49 -33.76 -3.81
N ILE A 36 19.23 -33.57 -4.16
CA ILE A 36 18.58 -32.26 -4.20
C ILE A 36 17.41 -32.29 -3.22
N ASP A 37 17.41 -31.39 -2.25
CA ASP A 37 16.27 -31.24 -1.36
C ASP A 37 15.08 -30.66 -2.14
N ALA A 38 13.92 -31.32 -2.08
CA ALA A 38 12.74 -30.84 -2.80
C ALA A 38 12.11 -29.58 -2.19
N ALA A 39 12.60 -29.11 -1.03
CA ALA A 39 12.29 -27.80 -0.48
C ALA A 39 13.19 -26.67 -1.00
N VAL A 40 14.24 -26.95 -1.80
CA VAL A 40 15.00 -25.91 -2.51
C VAL A 40 14.15 -25.32 -3.62
N ASP A 41 14.15 -24.00 -3.74
CA ASP A 41 13.42 -23.27 -4.79
C ASP A 41 13.82 -23.79 -6.18
N ASP A 42 12.85 -23.95 -7.08
CA ASP A 42 13.09 -24.41 -8.45
C ASP A 42 13.95 -25.69 -8.59
N ALA A 43 13.91 -26.60 -7.60
CA ALA A 43 14.75 -27.80 -7.55
C ALA A 43 14.72 -28.68 -8.83
N GLN A 44 13.63 -28.65 -9.60
CA GLN A 44 13.56 -29.31 -10.91
C GLN A 44 14.44 -28.64 -11.98
N ILE A 45 14.57 -27.32 -11.98
CA ILE A 45 15.49 -26.59 -12.88
C ILE A 45 16.93 -26.98 -12.58
N LEU A 46 17.29 -27.13 -11.29
CA LEU A 46 18.59 -27.63 -10.87
C LEU A 46 18.82 -29.08 -11.36
N ALA A 47 17.84 -29.96 -11.19
CA ALA A 47 17.90 -31.34 -11.66
C ALA A 47 18.10 -31.44 -13.19
N ASP A 48 17.34 -30.66 -13.97
CA ASP A 48 17.47 -30.59 -15.44
C ASP A 48 18.86 -30.10 -15.89
N GLY A 49 19.55 -29.36 -15.03
CA GLY A 49 20.89 -28.82 -15.25
C GLY A 49 22.07 -29.60 -14.64
N VAL A 50 21.83 -30.77 -14.02
CA VAL A 50 22.90 -31.64 -13.47
C VAL A 50 23.85 -32.14 -14.56
N ILE A 51 25.12 -32.38 -14.20
CA ILE A 51 26.14 -32.89 -15.12
C ILE A 51 25.74 -34.24 -15.77
N PRO A 52 25.91 -34.42 -17.10
CA PRO A 52 25.52 -35.65 -17.77
C PRO A 52 26.22 -36.89 -17.22
N GLY A 53 25.44 -37.87 -16.74
CA GLY A 53 25.97 -39.12 -16.18
C GLY A 53 26.21 -39.09 -14.66
N ALA A 54 25.67 -38.11 -13.94
CA ALA A 54 25.37 -38.27 -12.51
C ALA A 54 23.98 -38.88 -12.29
N GLU A 55 23.75 -39.45 -11.11
CA GLU A 55 22.43 -39.89 -10.63
C GLU A 55 21.80 -38.78 -9.77
N ILE A 56 20.51 -38.52 -9.95
CA ILE A 56 19.77 -37.47 -9.22
C ILE A 56 18.78 -38.14 -8.27
N ILE A 57 18.79 -37.72 -7.01
CA ILE A 57 17.89 -38.21 -5.97
C ILE A 57 17.27 -37.00 -5.27
N PHE A 58 15.94 -36.89 -5.30
CA PHE A 58 15.23 -35.88 -4.51
C PHE A 58 15.02 -36.38 -3.08
N LEU A 59 15.25 -35.51 -2.08
CA LEU A 59 14.87 -35.78 -0.69
C LEU A 59 13.41 -35.38 -0.48
N ASP A 60 12.64 -36.26 0.18
CA ASP A 60 11.28 -35.96 0.63
C ASP A 60 11.34 -35.02 1.84
N PRO A 61 10.71 -33.82 1.79
CA PRO A 61 10.71 -32.85 2.89
C PRO A 61 9.98 -33.33 4.16
N ASN A 62 9.29 -34.48 4.10
CA ASN A 62 8.57 -35.07 5.23
C ASN A 62 9.36 -36.18 5.94
N GLN A 63 10.52 -36.61 5.40
CA GLN A 63 11.32 -37.72 5.91
C GLN A 63 12.72 -37.24 6.32
N ASP A 64 13.40 -37.93 7.25
CA ASP A 64 14.74 -37.54 7.70
C ASP A 64 15.73 -37.63 6.52
N GLY A 65 16.28 -36.49 6.08
CA GLY A 65 17.16 -36.44 4.92
C GLY A 65 18.51 -37.13 5.12
N VAL A 66 18.99 -37.27 6.36
CA VAL A 66 20.22 -38.02 6.65
C VAL A 66 19.95 -39.52 6.51
N GLU A 67 18.82 -40.01 7.03
CA GLU A 67 18.38 -41.40 6.84
C GLU A 67 18.16 -41.72 5.34
N GLN A 68 17.51 -40.82 4.59
CA GLN A 68 17.31 -40.95 3.14
C GLN A 68 18.65 -41.05 2.37
N ILE A 69 19.63 -40.21 2.71
CA ILE A 69 20.97 -40.26 2.09
C ILE A 69 21.69 -41.57 2.47
N THR A 70 21.65 -41.99 3.74
CA THR A 70 22.23 -43.28 4.18
C THR A 70 21.61 -44.46 3.42
N GLU A 71 20.28 -44.50 3.31
CA GLU A 71 19.54 -45.58 2.63
C GLU A 71 19.85 -45.64 1.13
N ALA A 72 20.00 -44.50 0.45
CA ALA A 72 20.40 -44.42 -0.96
C ALA A 72 21.87 -44.81 -1.22
N LEU A 73 22.72 -44.66 -0.20
CA LEU A 73 24.16 -44.93 -0.26
C LEU A 73 24.55 -46.35 0.17
N LYS A 74 23.81 -47.01 1.07
CA LYS A 74 24.21 -48.30 1.69
C LYS A 74 24.51 -49.46 0.73
N GLU A 75 23.87 -49.50 -0.45
CA GLU A 75 24.08 -50.57 -1.45
C GLU A 75 25.14 -50.22 -2.50
N ARG A 76 25.74 -49.03 -2.42
CA ARG A 76 26.80 -48.58 -3.34
C ARG A 76 28.13 -49.27 -2.99
N THR A 77 28.99 -49.45 -3.99
CA THR A 77 30.34 -50.04 -3.81
C THR A 77 31.46 -49.25 -4.50
N ALA A 78 31.10 -48.19 -5.24
CA ALA A 78 32.01 -47.20 -5.78
C ALA A 78 31.25 -45.88 -5.99
N VAL A 79 31.68 -44.81 -5.32
CA VAL A 79 31.19 -43.43 -5.48
C VAL A 79 32.41 -42.51 -5.43
N SER A 80 32.62 -41.69 -6.46
CA SER A 80 33.71 -40.71 -6.51
C SER A 80 33.30 -39.34 -5.96
N SER A 81 32.03 -38.93 -6.15
CA SER A 81 31.52 -37.73 -5.52
C SER A 81 30.04 -37.81 -5.12
N VAL A 82 29.73 -37.18 -3.99
CA VAL A 82 28.37 -36.92 -3.52
C VAL A 82 28.18 -35.42 -3.46
N HIS A 83 27.05 -34.94 -3.97
CA HIS A 83 26.68 -33.54 -3.97
C HIS A 83 25.36 -33.43 -3.19
N ILE A 84 25.29 -32.50 -2.24
CA ILE A 84 24.09 -32.25 -1.43
C ILE A 84 23.67 -30.81 -1.68
N VAL A 85 22.45 -30.62 -2.19
CA VAL A 85 21.91 -29.33 -2.62
C VAL A 85 20.69 -29.03 -1.76
N SER A 86 20.78 -28.00 -0.93
CA SER A 86 20.01 -27.84 0.31
C SER A 86 20.01 -26.40 0.79
N HIS A 87 19.03 -26.01 1.60
CA HIS A 87 19.12 -24.76 2.36
C HIS A 87 20.19 -24.89 3.46
N GLY A 88 21.01 -23.85 3.65
CA GLY A 88 22.18 -23.87 4.51
C GLY A 88 22.25 -22.71 5.50
N ALA A 89 22.95 -22.94 6.61
CA ALA A 89 23.26 -21.98 7.67
C ALA A 89 24.74 -22.16 8.12
N PRO A 90 25.35 -21.19 8.83
CA PRO A 90 26.67 -21.35 9.46
C PRO A 90 26.80 -22.65 10.27
N GLY A 91 27.45 -23.66 9.68
CA GLY A 91 27.63 -24.99 10.26
C GLY A 91 26.41 -25.90 10.26
N CYS A 92 25.47 -25.74 9.32
CA CYS A 92 24.32 -26.63 9.18
C CYS A 92 23.71 -26.71 7.76
N LEU A 93 23.10 -27.86 7.45
CA LEU A 93 22.28 -28.12 6.25
C LEU A 93 20.87 -28.58 6.66
N SER A 94 19.83 -28.16 5.94
CA SER A 94 18.46 -28.63 6.12
C SER A 94 18.12 -29.71 5.09
N LEU A 95 17.91 -30.95 5.56
CA LEU A 95 17.82 -32.15 4.74
C LEU A 95 16.52 -32.90 5.04
N GLY A 96 15.58 -32.87 4.11
CA GLY A 96 14.23 -33.37 4.29
C GLY A 96 13.54 -32.68 5.47
N SER A 97 13.07 -33.47 6.44
CA SER A 97 12.50 -32.98 7.70
C SER A 97 13.51 -32.81 8.85
N THR A 98 14.83 -32.93 8.60
CA THR A 98 15.87 -32.79 9.64
C THR A 98 16.90 -31.70 9.32
N GLN A 99 17.74 -31.40 10.30
CA GLN A 99 18.92 -30.54 10.14
C GLN A 99 20.18 -31.29 10.54
N LEU A 100 21.19 -31.27 9.66
CA LEU A 100 22.54 -31.78 9.90
C LEU A 100 23.43 -30.59 10.28
N CYS A 101 23.37 -30.22 11.56
CA CYS A 101 24.11 -29.14 12.22
C CYS A 101 25.31 -29.67 13.01
N LEU A 102 26.28 -28.80 13.31
CA LEU A 102 27.46 -29.07 14.16
C LEU A 102 27.14 -29.82 15.47
N ASP A 103 26.12 -29.40 16.21
CA ASP A 103 25.71 -30.04 17.46
C ASP A 103 24.93 -31.35 17.26
N THR A 104 24.29 -31.54 16.10
CA THR A 104 23.61 -32.80 15.73
C THR A 104 24.54 -33.86 15.14
N LEU A 105 25.80 -33.54 14.78
CA LEU A 105 26.72 -34.51 14.18
C LEU A 105 26.91 -35.77 15.04
N GLU A 106 26.93 -35.64 16.37
CA GLU A 106 27.03 -36.80 17.27
C GLU A 106 25.79 -37.71 17.23
N ARG A 107 24.59 -37.15 16.99
CA ARG A 107 23.35 -37.93 16.85
C ARG A 107 23.38 -38.82 15.61
N TYR A 108 23.96 -38.35 14.51
CA TYR A 108 24.06 -39.04 13.23
C TYR A 108 25.38 -39.81 13.04
N VAL A 109 26.17 -40.01 14.10
CA VAL A 109 27.52 -40.60 13.98
C VAL A 109 27.53 -42.01 13.39
N SER A 110 26.46 -42.79 13.54
CA SER A 110 26.35 -44.13 12.94
C SER A 110 26.07 -44.07 11.42
N ASP A 111 25.23 -43.14 10.99
CA ASP A 111 24.95 -42.86 9.57
C ASP A 111 26.20 -42.34 8.85
N LEU A 112 26.88 -41.36 9.43
CA LEU A 112 28.11 -40.79 8.88
C LEU A 112 29.24 -41.84 8.82
N GLN A 113 29.28 -42.81 9.74
CA GLN A 113 30.17 -43.96 9.66
C GLN A 113 29.79 -44.95 8.54
N LEU A 114 28.50 -45.13 8.23
CA LEU A 114 28.08 -45.89 7.04
C LEU A 114 28.50 -45.18 5.75
N TRP A 115 28.41 -43.85 5.68
CA TRP A 115 28.95 -43.08 4.55
C TRP A 115 30.48 -43.26 4.46
N SER A 116 31.18 -43.28 5.60
CA SER A 116 32.63 -43.48 5.65
C SER A 116 33.08 -44.83 5.10
N ASN A 117 32.32 -45.91 5.37
CA ASN A 117 32.59 -47.24 4.79
C ASN A 117 32.55 -47.27 3.25
N LEU A 118 31.91 -46.28 2.60
CA LEU A 118 31.90 -46.13 1.14
C LEU A 118 33.09 -45.29 0.67
N PHE A 119 33.36 -44.18 1.35
CA PHE A 119 34.40 -43.22 0.99
C PHE A 119 35.83 -43.69 1.31
N SER A 120 35.99 -44.66 2.22
CA SER A 120 37.28 -45.26 2.59
C SER A 120 37.70 -46.47 1.77
N HIS A 121 36.79 -47.06 0.98
CA HIS A 121 36.96 -48.42 0.43
C HIS A 121 37.39 -48.47 -1.05
N GLN A 122 38.42 -47.71 -1.42
CA GLN A 122 39.15 -47.91 -2.68
C GLN A 122 40.66 -48.04 -2.48
N SER A 123 41.30 -48.79 -3.38
CA SER A 123 42.70 -49.22 -3.24
C SER A 123 43.71 -48.07 -3.34
N SER A 124 44.97 -48.33 -2.96
CA SER A 124 46.08 -47.38 -2.78
C SER A 124 46.60 -46.65 -4.03
N GLN A 125 45.76 -46.43 -5.04
CA GLN A 125 45.98 -45.51 -6.17
C GLN A 125 44.77 -44.61 -6.47
N HIS A 126 43.64 -44.77 -5.77
CA HIS A 126 42.47 -43.90 -5.89
C HIS A 126 42.25 -43.09 -4.61
N LYS A 127 41.55 -41.97 -4.75
CA LYS A 127 41.42 -40.92 -3.71
C LYS A 127 40.18 -41.18 -2.87
N SER A 128 40.16 -40.59 -1.67
CA SER A 128 38.92 -40.39 -0.90
C SER A 128 37.86 -39.74 -1.79
N SER A 129 36.61 -40.16 -1.63
CA SER A 129 35.47 -39.56 -2.33
C SER A 129 35.29 -38.10 -1.92
N ASP A 130 34.75 -37.30 -2.82
CA ASP A 130 34.48 -35.88 -2.58
C ASP A 130 33.01 -35.65 -2.18
N LEU A 131 32.79 -34.81 -1.18
CA LEU A 131 31.47 -34.36 -0.74
C LEU A 131 31.35 -32.85 -0.98
N LEU A 132 30.39 -32.43 -1.80
CA LEU A 132 30.19 -31.03 -2.18
C LEU A 132 28.85 -30.55 -1.63
N LEU A 133 28.89 -29.55 -0.75
CA LEU A 133 27.74 -29.05 0.01
C LEU A 133 27.32 -27.68 -0.54
N TYR A 134 26.20 -27.66 -1.25
CA TYR A 134 25.61 -26.47 -1.86
C TYR A 134 24.48 -26.00 -0.94
N GLY A 135 24.76 -24.97 -0.15
CA GLY A 135 23.82 -24.38 0.78
C GLY A 135 24.44 -23.14 1.42
N CYS A 136 23.62 -22.11 1.61
CA CYS A 136 24.09 -20.81 2.07
C CYS A 136 24.93 -20.88 3.34
N ASN A 137 26.07 -20.20 3.35
CA ASN A 137 26.90 -19.96 4.52
C ASN A 137 27.33 -21.25 5.27
N VAL A 138 27.23 -22.46 4.70
CA VAL A 138 27.47 -23.74 5.40
C VAL A 138 28.84 -23.79 6.08
N ALA A 139 29.84 -23.19 5.47
CA ALA A 139 31.20 -23.06 5.99
C ALA A 139 31.56 -21.65 6.50
N ALA A 140 30.58 -20.76 6.69
CA ALA A 140 30.80 -19.42 7.18
C ALA A 140 31.21 -19.39 8.66
N GLY A 141 32.16 -18.51 8.99
CA GLY A 141 32.63 -18.30 10.36
C GLY A 141 33.28 -19.53 11.01
N GLU A 142 33.61 -19.42 12.29
CA GLU A 142 34.27 -20.52 13.02
C GLU A 142 33.35 -21.75 13.17
N VAL A 143 32.04 -21.54 13.28
CA VAL A 143 31.03 -22.62 13.40
C VAL A 143 30.92 -23.43 12.11
N GLY A 144 30.85 -22.78 10.94
CA GLY A 144 30.82 -23.45 9.64
C GLY A 144 32.12 -24.20 9.33
N ILE A 145 33.26 -23.58 9.65
CA ILE A 145 34.57 -24.22 9.53
C ILE A 145 34.66 -25.46 10.45
N ALA A 146 34.18 -25.37 11.69
CA ALA A 146 34.16 -26.49 12.63
C ALA A 146 33.23 -27.64 12.16
N PHE A 147 32.03 -27.31 11.66
CA PHE A 147 31.10 -28.28 11.09
C PHE A 147 31.73 -29.08 9.95
N VAL A 148 32.28 -28.40 8.95
CA VAL A 148 32.89 -29.06 7.79
C VAL A 148 34.12 -29.88 8.20
N GLN A 149 34.90 -29.43 9.18
CA GLN A 149 36.03 -30.20 9.73
C GLN A 149 35.61 -31.45 10.51
N GLN A 150 34.51 -31.41 11.27
CA GLN A 150 34.01 -32.57 11.99
C GLN A 150 33.30 -33.55 11.05
N LEU A 151 32.52 -33.07 10.08
CA LEU A 151 31.91 -33.89 9.04
C LEU A 151 32.97 -34.60 8.18
N HIS A 152 34.10 -33.93 7.89
CA HIS A 152 35.27 -34.53 7.25
C HIS A 152 35.89 -35.66 8.09
N GLN A 153 35.97 -35.49 9.41
CA GLN A 153 36.50 -36.54 10.32
C GLN A 153 35.52 -37.71 10.48
N ALA A 154 34.22 -37.46 10.51
CA ALA A 154 33.18 -38.48 10.64
C ALA A 154 33.00 -39.33 9.37
N THR A 155 33.14 -38.71 8.18
CA THR A 155 32.93 -39.37 6.88
C THR A 155 34.22 -39.80 6.18
N GLY A 156 35.35 -39.12 6.40
CA GLY A 156 36.59 -39.36 5.66
C GLY A 156 36.59 -38.88 4.19
N ALA A 157 35.51 -38.26 3.71
CA ALA A 157 35.44 -37.60 2.41
C ALA A 157 36.27 -36.32 2.39
N ASN A 158 36.81 -35.91 1.23
CA ASN A 158 37.24 -34.51 1.07
C ASN A 158 35.97 -33.66 0.95
N ILE A 159 35.89 -32.51 1.62
CA ILE A 159 34.67 -31.68 1.59
C ILE A 159 34.96 -30.31 0.99
N ALA A 160 34.08 -29.85 0.10
CA ALA A 160 33.97 -28.44 -0.30
C ALA A 160 32.57 -27.94 0.04
N ALA A 161 32.46 -26.71 0.56
CA ALA A 161 31.21 -26.13 1.03
C ALA A 161 31.20 -24.61 0.82
N SER A 162 30.00 -24.04 0.62
CA SER A 162 29.80 -22.60 0.46
C SER A 162 30.10 -21.85 1.76
N GLY A 163 30.92 -20.80 1.69
CA GLY A 163 31.16 -19.85 2.77
C GLY A 163 30.20 -18.65 2.76
N ASP A 164 29.44 -18.47 1.68
CA ASP A 164 28.49 -17.39 1.44
C ASP A 164 27.18 -17.92 0.79
N ARG A 165 26.37 -17.02 0.22
CA ARG A 165 25.03 -17.36 -0.31
C ARG A 165 25.13 -18.14 -1.63
N THR A 166 24.50 -19.31 -1.72
CA THR A 166 24.50 -20.12 -2.94
C THR A 166 23.43 -19.66 -3.95
N GLY A 167 23.75 -19.61 -5.25
CA GLY A 167 22.76 -19.42 -6.32
C GLY A 167 23.15 -18.37 -7.38
N ASN A 168 22.14 -17.73 -7.99
CA ASN A 168 22.34 -16.76 -9.07
C ASN A 168 23.01 -15.45 -8.60
N SER A 169 24.07 -15.03 -9.27
CA SER A 169 24.84 -13.82 -8.96
C SER A 169 24.11 -12.51 -9.26
N ALA A 170 23.11 -12.49 -10.13
CA ALA A 170 22.20 -11.36 -10.27
C ALA A 170 21.31 -11.14 -9.03
N LEU A 171 21.21 -12.15 -8.16
CA LEU A 171 20.47 -12.12 -6.89
C LEU A 171 21.41 -12.19 -5.66
N GLY A 172 22.71 -11.94 -5.86
CA GLY A 172 23.70 -11.94 -4.79
C GLY A 172 24.10 -13.33 -4.27
N GLY A 173 23.92 -14.38 -5.07
CA GLY A 173 24.47 -15.72 -4.81
C GLY A 173 25.72 -16.06 -5.62
N THR A 174 26.38 -17.17 -5.29
CA THR A 174 27.47 -17.77 -6.08
C THR A 174 27.29 -19.28 -6.22
N TRP A 175 28.04 -19.88 -7.15
CA TRP A 175 28.17 -21.35 -7.28
C TRP A 175 29.57 -21.85 -6.95
N GLU A 176 30.43 -20.95 -6.45
CA GLU A 176 31.71 -21.35 -5.87
C GLU A 176 31.49 -22.11 -4.53
N LEU A 177 32.56 -22.75 -4.06
CA LEU A 177 32.60 -23.47 -2.79
C LEU A 177 33.98 -23.17 -2.18
N GLU A 178 33.99 -22.16 -1.32
CA GLU A 178 35.15 -21.38 -0.89
C GLU A 178 35.95 -22.16 0.14
N TYR A 179 35.25 -22.81 1.08
CA TYR A 179 35.88 -23.60 2.12
C TYR A 179 36.11 -25.04 1.66
N ARG A 180 37.33 -25.55 1.91
CA ARG A 180 37.74 -26.89 1.48
C ARG A 180 38.62 -27.57 2.52
N VAL A 181 38.37 -28.86 2.74
CA VAL A 181 39.15 -29.74 3.62
C VAL A 181 39.42 -31.07 2.91
N GLY A 182 40.64 -31.59 3.04
CA GLY A 182 41.13 -32.66 2.17
C GLY A 182 41.48 -32.16 0.77
N LYS A 183 41.53 -33.06 -0.23
CA LYS A 183 41.91 -32.71 -1.61
C LYS A 183 40.77 -32.99 -2.61
N VAL A 184 39.75 -32.14 -2.57
CA VAL A 184 38.62 -32.15 -3.51
C VAL A 184 39.12 -31.95 -4.95
N GLU A 185 38.71 -32.84 -5.86
CA GLU A 185 39.00 -32.80 -7.29
C GLU A 185 37.75 -32.87 -8.20
N ALA A 186 36.59 -33.23 -7.65
CA ALA A 186 35.33 -33.27 -8.40
C ALA A 186 34.90 -31.87 -8.89
N PRO A 187 34.29 -31.79 -10.09
CA PRO A 187 33.70 -30.55 -10.60
C PRO A 187 32.41 -30.19 -9.83
N LEU A 188 31.82 -29.04 -10.12
CA LEU A 188 30.50 -28.68 -9.59
C LEU A 188 29.41 -29.62 -10.14
N ALA A 189 28.29 -29.74 -9.42
CA ALA A 189 27.16 -30.61 -9.78
C ALA A 189 26.48 -30.23 -11.11
N PHE A 190 26.62 -28.97 -11.53
CA PHE A 190 25.74 -28.30 -12.47
C PHE A 190 26.45 -27.85 -13.75
N GLN A 191 25.71 -27.81 -14.85
CA GLN A 191 26.17 -27.25 -16.12
C GLN A 191 26.23 -25.71 -16.06
N PRO A 192 27.16 -25.04 -16.79
CA PRO A 192 27.28 -23.58 -16.77
C PRO A 192 25.99 -22.82 -17.15
N TRP A 193 25.15 -23.41 -18.00
CA TRP A 193 23.90 -22.78 -18.42
C TRP A 193 22.88 -22.70 -17.28
N VAL A 194 22.74 -23.73 -16.43
CA VAL A 194 21.79 -23.67 -15.30
C VAL A 194 22.31 -22.75 -14.21
N MET A 195 23.62 -22.75 -13.94
CA MET A 195 24.22 -21.83 -12.97
C MET A 195 24.03 -20.35 -13.36
N GLN A 196 23.87 -20.05 -14.65
CA GLN A 196 23.56 -18.71 -15.17
C GLN A 196 22.04 -18.43 -15.29
N ALA A 197 21.21 -19.45 -15.55
CA ALA A 197 19.79 -19.29 -15.87
C ALA A 197 18.82 -19.67 -14.73
N TYR A 198 19.31 -20.26 -13.63
CA TYR A 198 18.54 -20.54 -12.44
C TYR A 198 17.92 -19.25 -11.89
N PRO A 199 16.58 -19.16 -11.72
CA PRO A 199 15.88 -17.89 -11.49
C PRO A 199 16.01 -17.36 -10.06
N SER A 200 16.62 -18.15 -9.16
CA SER A 200 16.58 -17.96 -7.71
C SER A 200 18.00 -17.88 -7.11
N ALA A 201 18.09 -17.53 -5.83
CA ALA A 201 19.30 -17.72 -5.03
C ALA A 201 18.88 -18.18 -3.65
N PHE A 202 19.52 -19.22 -3.12
CA PHE A 202 19.04 -19.96 -1.96
C PHE A 202 18.87 -18.97 -0.78
N PRO A 203 17.79 -19.05 0.00
CA PRO A 203 17.65 -18.27 1.22
C PRO A 203 18.77 -18.61 2.20
N LEU A 204 19.14 -17.66 3.06
CA LEU A 204 19.95 -17.97 4.24
C LEU A 204 19.05 -18.73 5.21
N ALA A 205 19.26 -20.04 5.39
CA ALA A 205 18.70 -20.70 6.55
C ALA A 205 19.50 -20.27 7.78
N LEU A 206 18.87 -20.33 8.95
CA LEU A 206 19.52 -20.04 10.22
C LEU A 206 19.42 -21.25 11.13
N TYR A 207 20.47 -21.41 11.93
CA TYR A 207 20.87 -22.64 12.62
C TYR A 207 19.92 -22.94 13.80
N ASN A 208 19.20 -24.06 13.77
CA ASN A 208 18.27 -24.45 14.84
C ASN A 208 18.85 -25.56 15.73
N GLY A 209 19.92 -25.22 16.46
CA GLY A 209 20.60 -26.12 17.40
C GLY A 209 20.35 -25.75 18.87
N THR A 210 20.32 -26.75 19.76
CA THR A 210 19.82 -26.60 21.14
C THR A 210 20.98 -26.47 22.14
N LEU A 211 21.32 -25.23 22.52
CA LEU A 211 22.52 -24.94 23.33
C LEU A 211 22.37 -25.29 24.82
N GLY A 212 22.71 -26.54 25.15
CA GLY A 212 22.44 -27.18 26.43
C GLY A 212 23.46 -27.07 27.58
N THR A 213 24.39 -26.10 27.63
CA THR A 213 25.09 -25.72 28.90
C THR A 213 25.87 -24.39 28.82
N LEU A 214 25.30 -23.33 29.42
CA LEU A 214 25.93 -22.09 29.97
C LEU A 214 27.14 -21.45 29.25
N PRO A 215 27.03 -20.14 28.93
CA PRO A 215 27.50 -19.13 29.90
C PRO A 215 26.38 -18.44 30.66
N GLN A 216 26.53 -18.27 31.98
CA GLN A 216 25.43 -17.81 32.86
C GLN A 216 25.40 -16.28 33.09
N GLU A 217 26.22 -15.48 32.40
CA GLU A 217 26.37 -14.03 32.64
C GLU A 217 26.27 -13.18 31.36
N GLN A 218 25.43 -13.59 30.40
CA GLN A 218 25.13 -12.80 29.20
C GLN A 218 23.65 -12.38 29.16
N GLY A 219 23.39 -11.16 28.71
CA GLY A 219 22.05 -10.57 28.68
C GLY A 219 21.30 -11.05 27.44
N PHE A 220 20.24 -11.83 27.63
CA PHE A 220 19.34 -12.23 26.56
C PHE A 220 18.27 -11.16 26.39
N LEU A 221 18.27 -10.48 25.24
CA LEU A 221 17.08 -9.80 24.74
C LEU A 221 15.97 -10.85 24.60
N ALA A 222 14.85 -10.68 25.31
CA ALA A 222 13.67 -11.50 25.08
C ALA A 222 12.85 -10.84 23.97
N PHE A 223 12.96 -11.40 22.77
CA PHE A 223 12.11 -11.07 21.64
C PHE A 223 10.73 -11.71 21.84
N ALA A 224 9.67 -10.93 21.64
CA ALA A 224 8.31 -11.45 21.69
C ALA A 224 7.88 -11.99 20.31
N ASP A 225 8.12 -13.27 20.04
CA ASP A 225 7.52 -13.95 18.88
C ASP A 225 5.98 -13.97 19.00
N LEU A 226 5.28 -13.72 17.89
CA LEU A 226 3.82 -13.81 17.81
C LEU A 226 3.34 -15.27 17.87
N LEU A 227 3.14 -15.78 19.09
CA LEU A 227 2.51 -17.08 19.31
C LEU A 227 0.99 -16.93 19.52
N PRO A 228 0.09 -17.59 18.74
CA PRO A 228 0.34 -18.48 17.59
C PRO A 228 -0.46 -18.15 16.30
N ASN A 229 0.11 -18.56 15.16
CA ASN A 229 -0.53 -18.99 13.90
C ASN A 229 -2.04 -18.72 13.70
N THR A 230 -2.41 -17.55 13.16
CA THR A 230 -3.49 -17.44 12.15
C THR A 230 -3.30 -16.17 11.32
N ALA A 231 -3.43 -16.31 9.99
CA ALA A 231 -3.22 -15.28 8.96
C ALA A 231 -1.79 -14.70 8.87
N ALA A 232 -1.34 -14.40 7.64
CA ALA A 232 -0.09 -13.69 7.41
C ALA A 232 -0.28 -12.19 7.66
N GLN A 233 0.49 -11.62 8.58
CA GLN A 233 0.42 -10.19 8.89
C GLN A 233 1.32 -9.38 7.96
N THR A 234 0.72 -8.76 6.95
CA THR A 234 1.25 -7.51 6.39
C THR A 234 1.36 -6.48 7.52
N LEU A 235 2.36 -5.58 7.51
CA LEU A 235 2.35 -4.45 8.43
C LEU A 235 1.20 -3.51 8.07
N VAL A 236 0.10 -3.58 8.83
CA VAL A 236 -1.02 -2.65 8.78
C VAL A 236 -0.77 -1.53 9.80
N ALA A 237 -1.15 -0.29 9.48
CA ALA A 237 -1.15 0.81 10.43
C ALA A 237 -2.14 0.53 11.56
N GLY A 238 -1.64 -0.06 12.66
CA GLY A 238 -2.48 -0.70 13.68
C GLY A 238 -1.74 -1.03 14.97
N GLY A 239 -0.69 -0.27 15.29
CA GLY A 239 -0.10 -0.14 16.63
C GLY A 239 0.01 -1.39 17.51
N VAL A 240 1.08 -2.19 17.33
CA VAL A 240 1.45 -3.23 18.30
C VAL A 240 1.80 -2.54 19.62
N THR A 241 0.90 -2.63 20.61
CA THR A 241 1.14 -2.08 21.96
C THR A 241 2.07 -3.03 22.72
N LEU A 242 3.34 -2.68 22.78
CA LEU A 242 4.36 -3.43 23.48
C LEU A 242 4.38 -3.00 24.94
N ASN A 243 3.83 -3.85 25.81
CA ASN A 243 4.05 -3.75 27.25
C ASN A 243 5.35 -4.49 27.59
N THR A 244 6.37 -3.74 27.97
CA THR A 244 7.71 -4.27 28.33
C THR A 244 7.80 -4.82 29.76
N ALA A 245 6.72 -4.74 30.56
CA ALA A 245 6.67 -5.27 31.91
C ALA A 245 7.09 -6.76 31.98
N PRO A 246 7.83 -7.19 33.02
CA PRO A 246 8.59 -8.44 32.99
C PRO A 246 7.70 -9.70 32.92
N GLN A 247 7.77 -10.38 31.77
CA GLN A 247 7.17 -11.69 31.52
C GLN A 247 7.74 -12.76 32.46
N ALA A 248 7.03 -13.03 33.56
CA ALA A 248 7.48 -13.87 34.68
C ALA A 248 7.77 -15.36 34.34
N ALA A 249 7.58 -15.79 33.08
CA ALA A 249 7.90 -17.12 32.59
C ALA A 249 9.40 -17.35 32.33
N PHE A 250 10.17 -16.29 32.05
CA PHE A 250 11.60 -16.38 31.73
C PHE A 250 12.45 -15.62 32.76
N GLY A 251 13.53 -16.24 33.23
CA GLY A 251 14.26 -15.81 34.43
C GLY A 251 15.16 -14.56 34.31
N ARG A 252 14.95 -13.69 33.31
CA ARG A 252 15.67 -12.40 33.08
C ARG A 252 14.68 -11.38 32.49
N ARG A 253 14.82 -10.09 32.84
CA ARG A 253 13.76 -9.09 32.69
C ARG A 253 13.82 -8.20 31.42
N TYR A 254 14.59 -8.56 30.40
CA TYR A 254 14.66 -7.77 29.16
C TYR A 254 13.40 -8.02 28.30
N ALA A 255 12.89 -7.02 27.59
CA ALA A 255 11.74 -7.17 26.69
C ALA A 255 11.81 -6.17 25.52
N GLY A 256 11.55 -6.63 24.29
CA GLY A 256 11.54 -5.77 23.12
C GLY A 256 10.95 -6.38 21.85
N TYR A 257 10.86 -5.54 20.83
CA TYR A 257 10.46 -5.86 19.47
C TYR A 257 11.60 -5.51 18.51
N SER A 258 11.78 -6.34 17.49
CA SER A 258 12.55 -6.00 16.30
C SER A 258 11.84 -6.51 15.05
N ASN A 259 12.15 -5.91 13.90
CA ASN A 259 11.78 -6.48 12.61
C ASN A 259 12.62 -7.71 12.21
N TYR A 260 13.49 -8.19 13.11
CA TYR A 260 14.23 -9.46 13.04
C TYR A 260 13.81 -10.39 14.17
N SER A 261 13.86 -11.70 13.92
CA SER A 261 13.57 -12.76 14.88
C SER A 261 14.74 -13.01 15.85
N THR A 262 14.49 -13.85 16.85
CA THR A 262 15.52 -14.44 17.75
C THR A 262 16.72 -15.08 17.02
N ALA A 263 16.54 -15.48 15.76
CA ALA A 263 17.53 -16.17 14.94
C ALA A 263 18.26 -15.26 13.92
N GLY A 264 17.82 -14.01 13.75
CA GLY A 264 18.40 -13.09 12.76
C GLY A 264 17.83 -13.23 11.34
N THR A 265 16.70 -13.94 11.16
CA THR A 265 15.85 -13.74 9.97
C THR A 265 15.08 -12.43 10.11
N PRO A 266 14.79 -11.70 9.01
CA PRO A 266 13.72 -10.72 9.01
C PRO A 266 12.41 -11.38 9.47
N ALA A 267 11.77 -10.84 10.51
CA ALA A 267 10.50 -11.32 11.04
C ALA A 267 9.34 -11.07 10.06
N ASN A 268 9.49 -10.09 9.16
CA ASN A 268 8.65 -9.94 7.98
C ASN A 268 9.52 -9.65 6.75
N ALA A 269 9.41 -10.49 5.72
CA ALA A 269 10.15 -10.33 4.46
C ALA A 269 9.65 -9.17 3.58
N THR A 270 8.47 -8.60 3.88
CA THR A 270 7.95 -7.38 3.21
C THR A 270 8.25 -6.09 3.99
N PHE A 271 9.09 -6.14 5.02
CA PHE A 271 9.55 -4.95 5.72
C PHE A 271 10.29 -4.01 4.73
N PRO A 272 9.99 -2.69 4.72
CA PRO A 272 10.56 -1.78 3.73
C PRO A 272 12.08 -1.63 3.90
N ILE A 273 12.78 -1.51 2.78
CA ILE A 273 14.23 -1.27 2.75
C ILE A 273 14.49 0.12 3.32
N LEU A 274 15.28 0.23 4.40
CA LEU A 274 15.62 1.50 5.04
C LEU A 274 16.73 2.20 4.23
N ASP A 275 16.40 2.62 3.02
CA ASP A 275 17.33 3.32 2.14
C ASP A 275 17.40 4.80 2.52
N ARG A 276 18.49 5.17 3.18
CA ARG A 276 18.76 6.56 3.57
C ARG A 276 19.02 7.50 2.39
N THR A 277 19.31 6.98 1.19
CA THR A 277 19.65 7.80 0.02
C THR A 277 18.42 8.38 -0.67
N THR A 278 17.31 7.63 -0.67
CA THR A 278 15.96 8.17 -0.92
C THR A 278 15.40 8.83 0.33
N GLY A 279 15.74 8.29 1.50
CA GLY A 279 15.26 8.74 2.81
C GLY A 279 14.14 7.85 3.33
N PHE A 280 13.95 7.87 4.65
CA PHE A 280 12.88 7.14 5.32
C PHE A 280 12.45 7.85 6.61
N SER A 281 11.25 7.53 7.09
CA SER A 281 10.76 7.94 8.41
C SER A 281 10.16 6.79 9.20
N ILE A 282 10.34 6.85 10.52
CA ILE A 282 9.80 5.89 11.48
C ILE A 282 9.09 6.70 12.57
N SER A 283 7.77 6.51 12.72
CA SER A 283 6.97 7.18 13.75
C SER A 283 6.45 6.18 14.78
N PHE A 284 6.53 6.53 16.06
CA PHE A 284 6.11 5.69 17.17
C PHE A 284 5.66 6.53 18.37
N ASN A 285 4.60 6.09 19.05
CA ASN A 285 4.28 6.59 20.37
C ASN A 285 5.07 5.83 21.43
N VAL A 286 5.68 6.52 22.40
CA VAL A 286 6.18 5.88 23.63
C VAL A 286 5.89 6.72 24.87
N ALA A 287 5.54 6.03 25.96
CA ALA A 287 5.50 6.53 27.32
C ALA A 287 6.39 5.64 28.20
N ILE A 288 7.41 6.20 28.84
CA ILE A 288 8.25 5.45 29.78
C ILE A 288 7.55 5.40 31.15
N THR A 289 7.10 4.22 31.57
CA THR A 289 6.33 3.98 32.80
C THR A 289 7.21 3.71 34.02
N GLU A 290 8.45 3.22 33.83
CA GLU A 290 9.47 3.13 34.90
C GLU A 290 10.86 3.51 34.35
N GLU A 291 11.60 4.37 35.07
CA GLU A 291 12.92 4.90 34.67
C GLU A 291 14.05 4.53 35.67
N ASN A 292 13.91 3.44 36.41
CA ASN A 292 14.80 3.09 37.54
C ASN A 292 16.16 2.49 37.13
N SER A 293 16.60 2.71 35.88
CA SER A 293 17.94 2.30 35.41
C SER A 293 19.05 3.04 36.17
N VAL A 294 19.72 2.30 37.06
CA VAL A 294 20.93 2.75 37.78
C VAL A 294 22.22 2.61 36.95
N SER A 295 22.12 2.20 35.69
CA SER A 295 23.27 2.07 34.80
C SER A 295 23.75 3.46 34.32
N PRO A 296 25.02 3.83 34.53
CA PRO A 296 25.58 5.04 33.91
C PRO A 296 25.75 4.89 32.38
N ASP A 297 25.82 3.64 31.91
CA ASP A 297 26.26 3.26 30.58
C ASP A 297 25.18 2.44 29.81
N ARG A 298 23.89 2.62 30.13
CA ARG A 298 22.75 2.13 29.32
C ARG A 298 21.53 3.05 29.43
N ALA A 299 20.74 3.12 28.36
CA ALA A 299 19.37 3.62 28.44
C ALA A 299 18.52 2.72 29.34
N GLY A 300 17.31 3.14 29.72
CA GLY A 300 16.27 2.17 30.08
C GLY A 300 15.75 1.54 28.80
N PHE A 301 14.85 2.27 28.15
CA PHE A 301 14.35 1.95 26.81
C PHE A 301 15.29 2.49 25.71
N SER A 302 15.58 1.68 24.68
CA SER A 302 16.31 2.07 23.47
C SER A 302 15.45 1.96 22.21
N PHE A 303 15.69 2.87 21.26
CA PHE A 303 15.33 2.78 19.85
C PHE A 303 16.62 2.59 19.03
N ILE A 304 16.64 1.67 18.06
CA ILE A 304 17.76 1.52 17.11
C ILE A 304 17.19 1.40 15.69
N ALA A 305 17.73 2.14 14.73
CA ALA A 305 17.41 1.99 13.30
C ALA A 305 18.70 2.00 12.44
N ILE A 306 18.78 1.09 11.46
CA ILE A 306 19.97 0.88 10.61
C ILE A 306 19.53 0.69 9.15
N SER A 307 20.21 1.40 8.24
CA SER A 307 19.95 1.39 6.80
C SER A 307 20.34 0.08 6.12
N ASN A 308 20.00 -0.02 4.83
CA ASN A 308 20.48 -1.05 3.93
C ASN A 308 22.02 -1.11 3.79
N ASP A 309 22.72 0.01 4.02
CA ASP A 309 24.19 0.13 3.94
C ASP A 309 24.87 0.31 5.32
N LEU A 310 24.25 -0.22 6.39
CA LEU A 310 24.82 -0.30 7.75
C LEU A 310 25.19 1.06 8.36
N GLN A 311 24.49 2.13 7.95
CA GLN A 311 24.50 3.42 8.65
C GLN A 311 23.27 3.50 9.57
N GLY A 312 23.40 3.97 10.80
CA GLY A 312 22.25 3.96 11.71
C GLY A 312 22.34 4.92 12.89
N ILE A 313 21.34 4.83 13.76
CA ILE A 313 21.17 5.69 14.93
C ILE A 313 20.57 4.89 16.10
N GLU A 314 21.07 5.14 17.31
CA GLU A 314 20.45 4.70 18.58
C GLU A 314 19.99 5.93 19.37
N PHE A 315 18.77 5.88 19.90
CA PHE A 315 18.28 6.81 20.93
C PHE A 315 17.99 6.05 22.24
N GLY A 316 18.53 6.57 23.34
CA GLY A 316 18.27 6.09 24.68
C GLY A 316 17.37 7.02 25.48
N PHE A 317 16.44 6.44 26.24
CA PHE A 317 15.50 7.14 27.12
C PHE A 317 15.83 6.79 28.58
N ASN A 318 16.16 7.79 29.41
CA ASN A 318 16.54 7.59 30.82
C ASN A 318 16.44 8.89 31.65
N ASN A 319 15.73 8.88 32.79
CA ASN A 319 15.67 10.00 33.75
C ASN A 319 15.24 11.35 33.13
N ASN A 320 14.19 11.35 32.31
CA ASN A 320 13.71 12.53 31.56
C ASN A 320 14.79 13.18 30.68
N LEU A 321 15.66 12.34 30.13
CA LEU A 321 16.60 12.67 29.06
C LEU A 321 16.37 11.71 27.88
N ILE A 322 16.38 12.28 26.68
CA ILE A 322 16.62 11.54 25.44
C ILE A 322 18.07 11.81 25.04
N PHE A 323 18.82 10.77 24.67
CA PHE A 323 20.20 10.90 24.21
C PHE A 323 20.48 10.10 22.94
N ALA A 324 21.33 10.63 22.07
CA ALA A 324 21.89 9.94 20.92
C ALA A 324 23.32 9.48 21.22
N GLN A 325 23.77 8.39 20.58
CA GLN A 325 25.15 7.90 20.73
C GLN A 325 26.14 8.68 19.85
N GLN A 326 27.33 8.99 20.37
CA GLN A 326 28.42 9.63 19.62
C GLN A 326 29.56 8.63 19.32
N ASP A 327 30.29 8.84 18.22
CA ASP A 327 31.38 7.98 17.74
C ASP A 327 32.47 7.60 18.75
N ASN A 328 33.02 6.40 18.54
CA ASN A 328 34.11 5.77 19.31
C ASN A 328 33.87 5.59 20.82
N LEU A 329 32.64 5.79 21.31
CA LEU A 329 32.25 5.53 22.69
C LEU A 329 31.10 4.51 22.75
N LEU A 330 31.28 3.48 23.59
CA LEU A 330 30.20 2.60 24.03
C LEU A 330 29.41 3.32 25.12
N PHE A 331 28.14 3.61 24.85
CA PHE A 331 27.09 4.09 25.76
C PHE A 331 27.32 5.34 26.64
N THR A 332 28.50 5.95 26.69
CA THR A 332 28.68 7.19 27.48
C THR A 332 28.08 8.41 26.77
N ARG A 333 26.92 8.87 27.25
CA ARG A 333 26.27 10.19 27.02
C ARG A 333 26.82 11.03 25.85
N GLY A 334 26.23 10.86 24.66
CA GLY A 334 26.39 11.82 23.56
C GLY A 334 25.50 13.05 23.73
N GLU A 335 25.03 13.60 22.61
CA GLU A 335 24.06 14.70 22.63
C GLU A 335 22.78 14.28 23.36
N ASN A 336 22.26 15.16 24.20
CA ASN A 336 21.12 14.88 25.07
C ASN A 336 20.24 16.11 25.23
N ILE A 337 18.93 15.87 25.35
CA ILE A 337 17.92 16.90 25.60
C ILE A 337 17.07 16.51 26.81
N ALA A 338 16.78 17.49 27.66
CA ALA A 338 15.83 17.35 28.75
C ALA A 338 14.40 17.32 28.18
N PHE A 339 13.74 16.18 28.30
CA PHE A 339 12.42 15.93 27.70
C PHE A 339 11.58 15.06 28.63
N ASN A 340 10.27 15.31 28.73
CA ASN A 340 9.40 14.50 29.58
C ASN A 340 9.09 13.13 28.93
N THR A 341 9.98 12.18 29.11
CA THR A 341 9.88 10.82 28.56
C THR A 341 8.77 9.98 29.22
N THR A 342 8.26 10.40 30.38
CA THR A 342 7.14 9.71 31.07
C THR A 342 5.77 10.00 30.49
N GLN A 343 5.64 11.03 29.64
CA GLN A 343 4.41 11.34 28.92
C GLN A 343 4.36 10.64 27.57
N ALA A 344 3.23 10.01 27.26
CA ALA A 344 2.94 9.44 25.94
C ALA A 344 3.15 10.48 24.84
N THR A 345 4.18 10.27 24.04
CA THR A 345 4.67 11.22 23.04
C THR A 345 4.86 10.51 21.72
N ASN A 346 4.36 11.09 20.63
CA ASN A 346 4.60 10.60 19.28
C ASN A 346 5.95 11.12 18.80
N TYR A 347 6.93 10.25 18.64
CA TYR A 347 8.23 10.57 18.08
C TYR A 347 8.28 10.17 16.61
N THR A 348 8.80 11.04 15.76
CA THR A 348 9.12 10.73 14.37
C THR A 348 10.61 10.90 14.16
N VAL A 349 11.27 9.85 13.69
CA VAL A 349 12.65 9.87 13.22
C VAL A 349 12.61 9.98 11.70
N ARG A 350 13.01 11.12 11.13
CA ARG A 350 13.27 11.27 9.69
C ARG A 350 14.76 11.05 9.43
N VAL A 351 15.11 10.38 8.34
CA VAL A 351 16.50 10.09 7.93
C VAL A 351 16.66 10.41 6.44
N LEU A 352 17.67 11.21 6.09
CA LEU A 352 18.02 11.52 4.71
C LEU A 352 19.53 11.73 4.54
N GLY A 353 20.11 11.05 3.55
CA GLY A 353 21.55 11.05 3.29
C GLY A 353 22.33 10.50 4.50
N ASN A 354 23.16 11.34 5.10
CA ASN A 354 23.88 11.04 6.34
C ASN A 354 23.19 11.61 7.59
N ASN A 355 22.06 12.29 7.48
CA ASN A 355 21.45 13.06 8.58
C ASN A 355 20.21 12.38 9.13
N TYR A 356 19.93 12.62 10.42
CA TYR A 356 18.65 12.32 11.05
C TYR A 356 18.04 13.56 11.73
N THR A 357 16.72 13.57 11.84
CA THR A 357 15.93 14.53 12.63
C THR A 357 14.96 13.74 13.51
N LEU A 358 15.01 13.99 14.82
CA LEU A 358 14.03 13.50 15.79
C LEU A 358 13.04 14.63 16.10
N LEU A 359 11.77 14.36 15.81
CA LEU A 359 10.63 15.20 16.18
C LEU A 359 9.86 14.54 17.32
N ALA A 360 9.26 15.34 18.20
CA ALA A 360 8.33 14.92 19.23
C ALA A 360 7.05 15.76 19.11
N ASN A 361 5.90 15.10 18.93
CA ASN A 361 4.61 15.70 18.61
C ASN A 361 4.72 16.75 17.48
N GLY A 362 5.40 16.39 16.39
CA GLY A 362 5.65 17.27 15.23
C GLY A 362 6.71 18.37 15.43
N THR A 363 7.21 18.58 16.65
CA THR A 363 8.24 19.58 16.95
C THR A 363 9.64 18.96 16.90
N GLN A 364 10.56 19.48 16.10
CA GLN A 364 11.97 19.06 16.09
C GLN A 364 12.62 19.25 17.47
N ILE A 365 13.22 18.20 18.02
CA ILE A 365 13.90 18.22 19.33
C ILE A 365 15.39 17.83 19.28
N LEU A 366 15.83 17.05 18.27
CA LEU A 366 17.23 16.67 18.10
C LEU A 366 17.53 16.43 16.60
N THR A 367 18.79 16.64 16.19
CA THR A 367 19.29 16.39 14.83
C THR A 367 20.76 16.01 14.90
N GLY A 368 21.21 15.08 14.08
CA GLY A 368 22.63 14.71 14.00
C GLY A 368 22.98 13.89 12.76
N GLU A 369 24.20 13.37 12.71
CA GLU A 369 24.66 12.47 11.65
C GLU A 369 24.44 11.00 12.04
N LEU A 370 24.16 10.16 11.04
CA LEU A 370 24.13 8.70 11.14
C LEU A 370 25.54 8.15 11.37
N ARG A 371 25.58 7.01 12.06
CA ARG A 371 26.79 6.33 12.46
C ARG A 371 27.13 5.18 11.52
N ASN A 372 28.39 5.05 11.12
CA ASN A 372 28.84 3.93 10.31
C ASN A 372 29.16 2.69 11.16
N TYR A 373 28.23 1.74 11.23
CA TYR A 373 28.43 0.52 12.01
C TYR A 373 29.41 -0.47 11.39
N THR A 374 29.76 -0.35 10.09
CA THR A 374 30.85 -1.14 9.48
C THR A 374 32.25 -0.84 10.08
N ALA A 375 32.38 0.24 10.85
CA ALA A 375 33.60 0.59 11.59
C ALA A 375 33.58 0.09 13.05
N PHE A 376 32.48 -0.50 13.51
CA PHE A 376 32.37 -1.10 14.84
C PHE A 376 33.21 -2.39 14.92
N ASN A 377 33.77 -2.70 16.09
CA ASN A 377 34.59 -3.88 16.29
C ASN A 377 34.01 -4.74 17.42
N PRO A 378 33.26 -5.82 17.10
CA PRO A 378 32.62 -6.67 18.10
C PRO A 378 33.62 -7.41 19.00
N ALA A 379 34.90 -7.50 18.62
CA ALA A 379 35.94 -8.04 19.51
C ALA A 379 36.25 -7.12 20.72
N THR A 380 35.69 -5.90 20.76
CA THR A 380 35.84 -4.96 21.90
C THR A 380 34.58 -4.77 22.73
N SER A 381 33.40 -5.16 22.23
CA SER A 381 32.18 -5.26 23.04
C SER A 381 32.19 -6.58 23.82
N GLN A 382 32.10 -6.51 25.15
CA GLN A 382 31.96 -7.69 25.99
C GLN A 382 30.69 -7.60 26.86
N PRO A 383 29.88 -8.68 26.94
CA PRO A 383 29.99 -9.92 26.16
C PRO A 383 29.65 -9.72 24.67
N PRO A 384 30.18 -10.57 23.76
CA PRO A 384 29.67 -10.66 22.40
C PRO A 384 28.22 -11.18 22.43
N LEU A 385 27.37 -10.66 21.55
CA LEU A 385 25.97 -11.06 21.42
C LEU A 385 25.83 -12.26 20.45
N PRO A 386 24.77 -13.09 20.58
CA PRO A 386 24.48 -14.14 19.59
C PRO A 386 24.15 -13.59 18.20
N ILE A 387 23.62 -12.37 18.16
CA ILE A 387 23.38 -11.52 17.00
C ILE A 387 23.83 -10.13 17.45
N ASP A 388 24.79 -9.51 16.78
CA ASP A 388 25.05 -8.08 16.98
C ASP A 388 24.04 -7.30 16.13
N PRO A 389 23.11 -6.52 16.72
CA PRO A 389 22.13 -5.76 15.94
C PRO A 389 22.80 -4.76 15.01
N TYR A 390 24.02 -4.29 15.33
CA TYR A 390 24.75 -3.31 14.55
C TYR A 390 25.35 -3.87 13.25
N GLU A 391 25.38 -5.20 13.08
CA GLU A 391 25.82 -5.88 11.85
C GLU A 391 24.66 -6.23 10.90
N LEU A 392 23.41 -5.95 11.26
CA LEU A 392 22.22 -6.22 10.45
C LEU A 392 21.78 -4.99 9.62
N PRO A 393 21.76 -5.08 8.27
CA PRO A 393 21.18 -4.02 7.43
C PRO A 393 19.65 -4.05 7.50
N ASN A 394 18.99 -2.91 7.28
CA ASN A 394 17.53 -2.72 7.44
C ASN A 394 17.00 -3.05 8.86
N TYR A 395 17.84 -3.01 9.89
CA TYR A 395 17.44 -3.37 11.26
C TYR A 395 16.67 -2.25 11.98
N LEU A 396 15.65 -2.63 12.74
CA LEU A 396 14.84 -1.74 13.59
C LEU A 396 14.49 -2.44 14.91
N PHE A 397 14.74 -1.78 16.04
CA PHE A 397 14.49 -2.30 17.39
C PHE A 397 13.89 -1.26 18.35
N PHE A 398 13.07 -1.75 19.28
CA PHE A 398 12.44 -1.03 20.38
C PHE A 398 12.41 -1.92 21.63
N GLY A 399 12.97 -1.52 22.78
CA GLY A 399 12.85 -2.33 24.00
C GLY A 399 13.66 -1.86 25.22
N ASP A 400 13.42 -2.51 26.37
CA ASP A 400 14.24 -2.33 27.58
C ASP A 400 15.60 -3.05 27.43
N SER A 401 16.67 -2.28 27.57
CA SER A 401 18.06 -2.73 27.56
C SER A 401 18.60 -3.08 28.95
N THR A 402 17.72 -3.07 29.97
CA THR A 402 18.01 -3.22 31.41
C THR A 402 17.11 -4.24 32.09
N ASP A 403 17.01 -4.16 33.42
CA ASP A 403 16.07 -4.95 34.21
C ASP A 403 15.26 -4.04 35.17
N GLN A 404 15.23 -2.73 34.91
CA GLN A 404 14.67 -1.68 35.79
C GLN A 404 13.93 -0.56 35.01
N ALA A 405 13.54 -0.79 33.76
CA ALA A 405 12.76 0.18 32.99
C ALA A 405 11.53 -0.47 32.37
N GLU A 406 10.43 0.27 32.36
CA GLU A 406 9.19 -0.13 31.69
C GLU A 406 8.76 1.00 30.76
N ALA A 407 8.24 0.63 29.60
CA ALA A 407 7.70 1.52 28.59
C ALA A 407 6.50 0.86 27.91
N ILE A 408 5.47 1.68 27.64
CA ILE A 408 4.42 1.37 26.70
C ILE A 408 4.83 2.03 25.39
N THR A 409 5.12 1.23 24.36
CA THR A 409 5.51 1.73 23.03
C THR A 409 4.65 1.11 21.94
N THR A 410 4.39 1.90 20.90
CA THR A 410 3.48 1.57 19.80
C THR A 410 4.04 2.15 18.50
N ILE A 411 4.42 1.30 17.55
CA ILE A 411 4.88 1.75 16.22
C ILE A 411 3.66 2.25 15.43
N SER A 412 3.72 3.50 14.97
CA SER A 412 2.64 4.17 14.24
C SER A 412 2.78 4.01 12.73
N SER A 413 3.99 4.25 12.20
CA SER A 413 4.30 4.11 10.77
C SER A 413 5.79 3.88 10.51
N ILE A 414 6.08 3.25 9.37
CA ILE A 414 7.42 3.14 8.78
C ILE A 414 7.21 3.43 7.29
N ALA A 415 7.80 4.51 6.79
CA ALA A 415 7.67 4.95 5.41
C ALA A 415 9.06 5.15 4.78
N VAL A 416 9.20 4.75 3.53
CA VAL A 416 10.36 5.13 2.69
C VAL A 416 9.92 6.29 1.83
N ASN A 417 10.72 7.36 1.75
CA ASN A 417 10.36 8.49 0.91
C ASN A 417 10.59 8.12 -0.56
N ARG A 418 9.57 8.31 -1.40
CA ARG A 418 9.61 7.98 -2.84
C ARG A 418 9.60 9.27 -3.64
N THR A 419 10.24 9.27 -4.81
CA THR A 419 10.29 10.49 -5.63
C THR A 419 8.87 10.92 -6.06
N PRO A 420 8.49 12.20 -5.86
CA PRO A 420 7.17 12.70 -6.26
C PRO A 420 6.96 12.60 -7.78
N ASN A 421 5.72 12.44 -8.24
CA ASN A 421 5.38 12.13 -9.63
C ASN A 421 4.72 13.30 -10.40
N ASN A 422 5.34 13.70 -11.51
CA ASN A 422 4.83 14.67 -12.49
C ASN A 422 4.69 14.10 -13.92
N SER A 423 4.09 12.90 -14.03
CA SER A 423 3.91 12.22 -15.32
C SER A 423 2.92 12.90 -16.28
N THR A 424 2.18 13.90 -15.82
CA THR A 424 1.12 14.61 -16.56
C THR A 424 1.66 15.93 -17.12
N ASN A 425 1.17 16.38 -18.28
CA ASN A 425 1.58 17.66 -18.88
C ASN A 425 0.40 18.63 -18.92
N ASP A 426 0.64 19.89 -18.53
CA ASP A 426 -0.41 20.90 -18.43
C ASP A 426 -0.69 21.61 -19.76
N THR A 427 -1.94 22.02 -19.97
CA THR A 427 -2.33 22.82 -21.13
C THR A 427 -3.24 23.98 -20.75
N TYR A 428 -2.95 25.17 -21.27
CA TYR A 428 -3.71 26.40 -21.03
C TYR A 428 -3.95 27.15 -22.36
N THR A 429 -4.99 27.98 -22.41
CA THR A 429 -5.32 28.83 -23.58
C THR A 429 -5.65 30.24 -23.14
N ILE A 430 -5.17 31.25 -23.87
CA ILE A 430 -5.51 32.67 -23.68
C ILE A 430 -5.71 33.42 -25.00
N GLU A 431 -6.32 34.59 -24.92
CA GLU A 431 -6.30 35.59 -26.00
C GLU A 431 -5.01 36.43 -25.96
N ALA A 432 -4.51 36.80 -27.13
CA ALA A 432 -3.35 37.65 -27.28
C ALA A 432 -3.54 39.00 -26.56
N ASN A 433 -2.49 39.47 -25.89
CA ASN A 433 -2.46 40.67 -25.06
C ASN A 433 -3.29 40.61 -23.75
N THR A 434 -3.78 39.44 -23.34
CA THR A 434 -4.30 39.21 -21.97
C THR A 434 -3.25 38.47 -21.12
N PRO A 435 -3.15 38.75 -19.80
CA PRO A 435 -2.34 37.94 -18.90
C PRO A 435 -3.08 36.66 -18.48
N LEU A 436 -2.37 35.54 -18.45
CA LEU A 436 -2.82 34.30 -17.83
C LEU A 436 -2.40 34.31 -16.37
N ASN A 437 -3.36 34.28 -15.44
CA ASN A 437 -3.09 34.17 -14.01
C ASN A 437 -3.73 32.87 -13.52
N VAL A 438 -2.93 31.89 -13.10
CA VAL A 438 -3.38 30.55 -12.72
C VAL A 438 -3.28 30.38 -11.20
N PRO A 439 -4.41 30.15 -10.48
CA PRO A 439 -4.41 29.91 -9.03
C PRO A 439 -3.88 28.51 -8.69
N ILE A 440 -3.54 28.28 -7.43
CA ILE A 440 -2.94 27.03 -6.92
C ILE A 440 -3.74 25.79 -7.37
N ASN A 441 -5.06 25.80 -7.21
CA ASN A 441 -5.96 24.70 -7.50
C ASN A 441 -6.19 24.40 -9.01
N LEU A 442 -5.58 25.19 -9.90
CA LEU A 442 -5.51 24.95 -11.34
C LEU A 442 -4.06 25.05 -11.85
N GLY A 443 -3.10 25.18 -10.93
CA GLY A 443 -1.68 25.36 -11.22
C GLY A 443 -1.02 24.05 -11.61
N VAL A 444 0.27 24.11 -11.89
CA VAL A 444 1.02 22.96 -12.44
C VAL A 444 1.13 21.78 -11.47
N LEU A 445 0.80 21.96 -10.18
CA LEU A 445 0.77 20.88 -9.19
C LEU A 445 -0.62 20.24 -9.02
N ALA A 446 -1.64 20.67 -9.77
CA ALA A 446 -3.02 20.23 -9.55
C ALA A 446 -3.32 18.78 -10.04
N ASN A 447 -2.39 18.21 -10.82
CA ASN A 447 -2.41 16.86 -11.39
C ASN A 447 -1.14 16.05 -11.05
N ASP A 448 -0.24 16.64 -10.26
CA ASP A 448 0.96 16.01 -9.71
C ASP A 448 0.64 15.35 -8.38
N THR A 449 1.38 14.28 -8.04
CA THR A 449 1.10 13.48 -6.85
C THR A 449 2.38 13.09 -6.14
N ASP A 450 2.33 13.05 -4.81
CA ASP A 450 3.38 12.47 -3.99
C ASP A 450 2.94 11.09 -3.45
N PRO A 451 3.78 10.04 -3.49
CA PRO A 451 3.39 8.71 -3.00
C PRO A 451 3.21 8.59 -1.48
N GLU A 452 3.82 9.48 -0.71
CA GLU A 452 3.67 9.64 0.75
C GLU A 452 2.60 10.72 1.11
N GLN A 453 2.14 11.49 0.11
CA GLN A 453 1.31 12.68 0.21
C GLN A 453 2.01 13.90 0.86
N ASP A 454 3.35 13.96 0.85
CA ASP A 454 4.09 15.11 1.38
C ASP A 454 3.95 16.36 0.46
N PRO A 455 4.02 17.61 0.98
CA PRO A 455 3.61 18.81 0.23
C PRO A 455 4.53 19.23 -0.93
N LEU A 456 4.00 19.09 -2.16
CA LEU A 456 4.74 19.41 -3.38
C LEU A 456 5.10 20.89 -3.57
N ASN A 457 6.29 21.11 -4.11
CA ASN A 457 6.84 22.38 -4.58
C ASN A 457 7.35 22.24 -6.01
N SER A 458 6.91 23.12 -6.90
CA SER A 458 7.34 23.24 -8.30
C SER A 458 8.47 24.25 -8.49
N PHE A 459 9.33 24.03 -9.48
CA PHE A 459 10.41 24.96 -9.84
C PHE A 459 10.70 24.96 -11.35
N LEU A 460 10.98 26.15 -11.88
CA LEU A 460 11.12 26.40 -13.31
C LEU A 460 12.46 25.87 -13.84
N VAL A 461 12.40 24.92 -14.78
CA VAL A 461 13.57 24.34 -15.45
C VAL A 461 13.91 25.12 -16.72
N ALA A 462 12.92 25.42 -17.55
CA ALA A 462 13.06 26.27 -18.72
C ALA A 462 11.84 27.17 -18.91
N GLY A 463 12.06 28.48 -19.06
CA GLY A 463 10.99 29.46 -19.28
C GLY A 463 10.49 29.53 -20.72
N PRO A 464 9.35 30.23 -20.96
CA PRO A 464 8.77 30.40 -22.29
C PRO A 464 9.66 31.17 -23.26
N ALA A 465 9.49 30.91 -24.55
CA ALA A 465 10.26 31.54 -25.62
C ALA A 465 9.60 32.80 -26.19
N ASN A 466 8.27 32.93 -26.05
CA ASN A 466 7.47 33.99 -26.67
C ASN A 466 6.63 34.78 -25.65
N GLY A 467 6.99 34.74 -24.36
CA GLY A 467 6.34 35.50 -23.31
C GLY A 467 7.21 35.63 -22.07
N THR A 468 6.58 36.03 -20.97
CA THR A 468 7.18 36.18 -19.64
C THR A 468 6.38 35.37 -18.64
N LEU A 469 7.07 34.74 -17.67
CA LEU A 469 6.48 33.82 -16.69
C LEU A 469 7.01 34.12 -15.30
N THR A 470 6.13 34.00 -14.30
CA THR A 470 6.49 33.86 -12.88
C THR A 470 5.76 32.64 -12.33
N LEU A 471 6.49 31.54 -12.12
CA LEU A 471 6.02 30.34 -11.43
C LEU A 471 6.36 30.46 -9.93
N ASN A 472 5.37 30.20 -9.07
CA ASN A 472 5.55 30.14 -7.62
C ASN A 472 5.73 28.69 -7.16
N PRO A 473 6.39 28.41 -6.02
CA PRO A 473 6.60 27.05 -5.54
C PRO A 473 5.31 26.22 -5.44
N ASN A 474 4.22 26.82 -4.96
CA ASN A 474 2.89 26.20 -4.84
C ASN A 474 2.13 25.98 -6.18
N GLY A 475 2.84 25.85 -7.31
CA GLY A 475 2.28 25.53 -8.63
C GLY A 475 1.50 26.65 -9.32
N SER A 476 1.09 27.69 -8.59
CA SER A 476 0.44 28.87 -9.18
C SER A 476 1.41 29.68 -10.04
N PHE A 477 0.95 30.25 -11.16
CA PHE A 477 1.81 31.05 -12.03
C PHE A 477 1.08 32.18 -12.74
N ASN A 478 1.85 33.20 -13.15
CA ASN A 478 1.39 34.26 -14.03
C ASN A 478 2.23 34.24 -15.33
N TYR A 479 1.57 34.20 -16.48
CA TYR A 479 2.18 34.27 -17.81
C TYR A 479 1.64 35.46 -18.61
N THR A 480 2.49 36.11 -19.39
CA THR A 480 2.09 37.17 -20.32
C THR A 480 2.87 37.03 -21.63
N ALA A 481 2.15 36.75 -22.71
CA ALA A 481 2.71 36.63 -24.06
C ALA A 481 3.34 37.96 -24.53
N ASN A 482 4.39 37.86 -25.34
CA ASN A 482 5.03 39.03 -25.95
C ASN A 482 4.05 39.78 -26.87
N PRO A 483 4.08 41.13 -26.93
CA PRO A 483 3.13 41.91 -27.72
C PRO A 483 3.07 41.48 -29.19
N GLY A 484 1.89 41.03 -29.62
CA GLY A 484 1.65 40.54 -30.98
C GLY A 484 2.02 39.07 -31.25
N PHE A 485 2.44 38.29 -30.24
CA PHE A 485 2.58 36.84 -30.38
C PHE A 485 1.21 36.14 -30.47
N ILE A 486 1.12 35.17 -31.38
CA ILE A 486 -0.01 34.26 -31.58
C ILE A 486 0.59 32.91 -31.98
N GLY A 487 0.18 31.83 -31.32
CA GLY A 487 0.75 30.49 -31.47
C GLY A 487 0.92 29.78 -30.13
N THR A 488 1.58 28.62 -30.13
CA THR A 488 1.92 27.88 -28.91
C THR A 488 3.25 28.36 -28.34
N ASP A 489 3.28 28.63 -27.05
CA ASP A 489 4.49 28.83 -26.24
C ASP A 489 4.53 27.73 -25.16
N SER A 490 5.70 27.43 -24.59
CA SER A 490 5.81 26.38 -23.58
C SER A 490 6.93 26.60 -22.58
N PHE A 491 6.74 26.11 -21.36
CA PHE A 491 7.76 26.10 -20.31
C PHE A 491 7.83 24.72 -19.66
N THR A 492 8.92 24.41 -18.94
CA THR A 492 9.07 23.15 -18.21
C THR A 492 9.43 23.36 -16.75
N TYR A 493 8.93 22.50 -15.88
CA TYR A 493 9.15 22.53 -14.44
C TYR A 493 9.47 21.14 -13.89
N GLN A 494 10.04 21.10 -12.69
CA GLN A 494 10.27 19.89 -11.88
C GLN A 494 9.58 20.08 -10.52
N ILE A 495 9.42 18.98 -9.78
CA ILE A 495 8.76 18.98 -8.47
C ILE A 495 9.60 18.33 -7.37
N ASN A 496 9.33 18.74 -6.13
CA ASN A 496 9.98 18.30 -4.90
C ASN A 496 8.98 18.31 -3.73
N ASP A 497 8.94 17.21 -2.99
CA ASP A 497 8.23 16.96 -1.72
C ASP A 497 8.81 17.74 -0.51
N GLY A 498 10.05 18.22 -0.62
CA GLY A 498 10.86 18.84 0.42
C GLY A 498 12.25 18.17 0.59
N ASP A 499 12.36 16.88 0.26
CA ASP A 499 13.52 16.01 0.47
C ASP A 499 14.08 15.40 -0.86
N LEU A 500 13.23 14.89 -1.77
CA LEU A 500 13.54 14.36 -3.10
C LEU A 500 13.01 15.22 -4.25
N THR A 501 13.80 15.34 -5.32
CA THR A 501 13.41 15.99 -6.58
C THR A 501 13.10 14.95 -7.65
N ASN A 502 11.98 15.10 -8.37
CA ASN A 502 11.76 14.30 -9.58
C ASN A 502 12.79 14.69 -10.66
N PRO A 503 13.59 13.74 -11.20
CA PRO A 503 14.60 14.04 -12.21
C PRO A 503 13.99 14.42 -13.57
N ASN A 504 12.71 14.15 -13.82
CA ASN A 504 12.01 14.46 -15.07
C ASN A 504 11.30 15.81 -14.98
N ALA A 505 11.36 16.57 -16.07
CA ALA A 505 10.66 17.84 -16.17
C ALA A 505 9.33 17.68 -16.94
N ALA A 506 8.23 18.04 -16.29
CA ALA A 506 6.92 18.16 -16.92
C ALA A 506 6.87 19.42 -17.82
N THR A 507 5.99 19.41 -18.82
CA THR A 507 5.86 20.48 -19.83
C THR A 507 4.50 21.14 -19.76
N VAL A 508 4.49 22.46 -19.66
CA VAL A 508 3.29 23.29 -19.77
C VAL A 508 3.20 23.88 -21.17
N SER A 509 2.06 23.68 -21.83
CA SER A 509 1.75 24.21 -23.17
C SER A 509 0.73 25.34 -23.08
N ILE A 510 1.02 26.51 -23.65
CA ILE A 510 0.14 27.68 -23.64
C ILE A 510 -0.21 28.08 -25.07
N ALA A 511 -1.49 27.94 -25.44
CA ALA A 511 -2.01 28.39 -26.73
C ALA A 511 -2.44 29.87 -26.66
N VAL A 512 -1.74 30.74 -27.39
CA VAL A 512 -2.06 32.17 -27.49
C VAL A 512 -2.84 32.42 -28.78
N THR A 513 -4.12 32.76 -28.64
CA THR A 513 -5.10 32.88 -29.73
C THR A 513 -5.35 34.34 -30.15
N PRO A 514 -5.84 34.61 -31.37
CA PRO A 514 -6.14 35.98 -31.79
C PRO A 514 -7.35 36.56 -31.03
N THR A 515 -7.23 37.79 -30.52
CA THR A 515 -8.34 38.53 -29.90
C THR A 515 -9.54 38.64 -30.85
N PRO A 516 -10.78 38.27 -30.46
CA PRO A 516 -11.96 38.37 -31.31
C PRO A 516 -12.20 39.81 -31.79
N THR A 517 -12.20 40.00 -33.11
CA THR A 517 -12.57 41.30 -33.69
C THR A 517 -14.10 41.46 -33.65
N PRO A 518 -14.66 42.49 -32.99
CA PRO A 518 -16.11 42.68 -32.92
C PRO A 518 -16.68 42.97 -34.31
N THR A 519 -17.54 42.07 -34.80
CA THR A 519 -18.16 42.19 -36.12
C THR A 519 -19.32 43.21 -36.10
N PRO A 520 -19.41 44.11 -37.10
CA PRO A 520 -20.51 45.06 -37.18
C PRO A 520 -21.83 44.36 -37.56
N VAL A 521 -22.88 44.56 -36.77
CA VAL A 521 -24.18 43.90 -36.92
C VAL A 521 -24.92 44.37 -38.19
N PRO A 522 -25.33 43.47 -39.12
CA PRO A 522 -26.05 43.83 -40.33
C PRO A 522 -27.57 43.61 -40.26
N THR A 523 -28.32 44.47 -40.94
CA THR A 523 -29.79 44.41 -41.14
C THR A 523 -30.19 43.27 -42.12
N PRO A 524 -31.34 42.58 -41.96
CA PRO A 524 -31.54 41.23 -42.54
C PRO A 524 -32.15 41.12 -43.96
N THR A 525 -32.25 39.85 -44.43
CA THR A 525 -32.99 39.29 -45.60
C THR A 525 -32.26 39.26 -46.97
N PRO A 526 -32.56 38.30 -47.88
CA PRO A 526 -31.98 36.94 -47.97
C PRO A 526 -31.11 36.76 -49.24
N THR A 527 -30.33 35.69 -49.50
CA THR A 527 -30.61 34.24 -49.63
C THR A 527 -29.25 33.48 -49.75
N PRO A 528 -29.17 32.12 -49.73
CA PRO A 528 -27.97 31.41 -49.24
C PRO A 528 -26.90 30.97 -50.27
N VAL A 529 -25.68 30.78 -49.75
CA VAL A 529 -24.58 29.94 -50.28
C VAL A 529 -23.97 29.20 -49.07
N PRO A 530 -23.64 27.89 -49.14
CA PRO A 530 -23.29 27.12 -47.94
C PRO A 530 -21.87 27.40 -47.43
N THR A 531 -21.75 27.64 -46.12
CA THR A 531 -20.50 27.54 -45.36
C THR A 531 -20.14 26.07 -45.16
N PRO A 532 -18.86 25.65 -45.24
CA PRO A 532 -18.47 24.34 -44.74
C PRO A 532 -18.62 24.32 -43.21
N THR A 533 -19.56 23.52 -42.70
CA THR A 533 -19.71 23.27 -41.27
C THR A 533 -18.42 22.63 -40.72
N PRO A 534 -17.72 23.22 -39.74
CA PRO A 534 -16.89 22.41 -38.86
C PRO A 534 -17.87 21.54 -38.06
N THR A 535 -17.87 20.23 -38.32
CA THR A 535 -18.73 19.30 -37.58
C THR A 535 -18.15 19.08 -36.19
N ASP A 536 -18.28 20.10 -35.35
CA ASP A 536 -18.24 19.95 -33.90
C ASP A 536 -19.31 18.90 -33.55
N THR A 537 -18.84 17.69 -33.27
CA THR A 537 -19.68 16.51 -33.15
C THR A 537 -20.06 16.41 -31.69
N ALA A 538 -21.21 17.02 -31.35
CA ALA A 538 -21.73 17.09 -30.00
C ALA A 538 -21.62 15.72 -29.30
N LEU A 539 -20.93 15.70 -28.14
CA LEU A 539 -20.48 14.49 -27.49
C LEU A 539 -21.65 13.51 -27.25
N THR A 540 -21.56 12.30 -27.81
CA THR A 540 -22.58 11.25 -27.66
C THR A 540 -22.20 10.26 -26.58
N LEU A 541 -23.21 9.71 -25.90
CA LEU A 541 -23.02 8.63 -24.93
C LEU A 541 -23.12 7.28 -25.67
N GLY A 542 -21.99 6.59 -25.79
CA GLY A 542 -21.87 5.24 -26.32
C GLY A 542 -21.84 4.17 -25.22
N LEU A 543 -21.89 2.90 -25.63
CA LEU A 543 -21.81 1.73 -24.76
C LEU A 543 -21.06 0.61 -25.46
N ASN A 544 -19.99 0.08 -24.84
CA ASN A 544 -19.21 -1.03 -25.39
C ASN A 544 -19.74 -2.41 -24.90
N PRO A 545 -19.28 -3.54 -25.48
CA PRO A 545 -19.78 -4.88 -25.13
C PRO A 545 -19.50 -5.34 -23.69
N ASN A 546 -18.64 -4.64 -22.94
CA ASN A 546 -18.30 -4.92 -21.54
C ASN A 546 -19.14 -4.07 -20.57
N ASN A 547 -20.26 -3.48 -21.01
CA ASN A 547 -21.06 -2.49 -20.26
C ASN A 547 -20.28 -1.23 -19.81
N ILE A 548 -19.16 -0.91 -20.45
CA ILE A 548 -18.45 0.36 -20.24
C ILE A 548 -19.09 1.42 -21.13
N PHE A 549 -19.51 2.53 -20.54
CA PHE A 549 -20.07 3.67 -21.27
C PHE A 549 -18.94 4.57 -21.75
N VAL A 550 -19.08 5.19 -22.91
CA VAL A 550 -18.01 5.99 -23.53
C VAL A 550 -18.53 7.35 -23.97
N ILE A 551 -17.80 8.42 -23.67
CA ILE A 551 -18.12 9.77 -24.15
C ILE A 551 -17.52 9.96 -25.53
N GLU A 552 -18.28 9.65 -26.57
CA GLU A 552 -17.83 9.67 -27.96
C GLU A 552 -17.67 11.11 -28.48
N GLY A 553 -16.44 11.51 -28.79
CA GLY A 553 -16.14 12.76 -29.47
C GLY A 553 -14.66 13.13 -29.42
N SER A 554 -14.25 14.21 -30.11
CA SER A 554 -12.83 14.52 -30.30
C SER A 554 -12.18 15.37 -29.21
N SER A 555 -12.96 16.14 -28.45
CA SER A 555 -12.45 17.17 -27.52
C SER A 555 -13.58 17.84 -26.74
N GLY A 556 -13.28 18.28 -25.51
CA GLY A 556 -14.17 19.12 -24.69
C GLY A 556 -14.88 18.35 -23.57
N GLN A 557 -15.69 19.07 -22.79
CA GLN A 557 -16.44 18.55 -21.66
C GLN A 557 -17.95 18.60 -21.94
N THR A 558 -18.69 17.61 -21.43
CA THR A 558 -20.16 17.62 -21.35
C THR A 558 -20.61 17.31 -19.94
N GLN A 559 -21.92 17.30 -19.68
CA GLN A 559 -22.49 16.86 -18.42
C GLN A 559 -23.41 15.67 -18.65
N LEU A 560 -23.35 14.67 -17.77
CA LEU A 560 -24.34 13.61 -17.69
C LEU A 560 -25.29 13.87 -16.53
N LYS A 561 -26.58 13.70 -16.80
CA LYS A 561 -27.65 13.70 -15.81
C LYS A 561 -28.01 12.27 -15.44
N TYR A 562 -27.85 11.97 -14.16
CA TYR A 562 -28.25 10.74 -13.49
C TYR A 562 -29.60 10.98 -12.81
N SER A 563 -30.51 10.01 -12.87
CA SER A 563 -31.82 10.12 -12.21
C SER A 563 -32.35 8.75 -11.83
N LEU A 564 -32.79 8.59 -10.58
CA LEU A 564 -33.45 7.37 -10.13
C LEU A 564 -34.87 7.30 -10.72
N VAL A 565 -35.24 6.12 -11.22
CA VAL A 565 -36.56 5.82 -11.78
C VAL A 565 -37.37 4.95 -10.82
N GLN A 566 -36.69 3.98 -10.18
CA GLN A 566 -37.25 3.05 -9.21
C GLN A 566 -36.14 2.56 -8.29
N GLY A 567 -36.43 2.46 -6.99
CA GLY A 567 -35.71 1.61 -6.05
C GLY A 567 -36.74 0.69 -5.41
N SER A 568 -36.48 -0.61 -5.39
CA SER A 568 -37.35 -1.61 -4.75
C SER A 568 -36.58 -2.75 -4.07
N SER A 569 -35.25 -2.65 -4.00
CA SER A 569 -34.47 -3.43 -3.04
C SER A 569 -34.94 -3.16 -1.61
N ALA A 570 -34.75 -4.15 -0.74
CA ALA A 570 -34.89 -3.97 0.71
C ALA A 570 -33.67 -3.29 1.35
N ALA A 571 -32.57 -3.12 0.62
CA ALA A 571 -31.36 -2.44 1.06
C ALA A 571 -31.23 -1.03 0.46
N VAL A 572 -30.55 -0.13 1.15
CA VAL A 572 -30.07 1.12 0.57
C VAL A 572 -28.77 0.83 -0.20
N ASN A 573 -28.83 1.08 -1.51
CA ASN A 573 -27.75 0.76 -2.45
C ASN A 573 -27.08 2.03 -2.94
N GLU A 574 -25.77 2.14 -2.72
CA GLU A 574 -24.98 3.26 -3.22
C GLU A 574 -24.50 3.00 -4.63
N VAL A 575 -24.80 3.90 -5.55
CA VAL A 575 -24.30 3.86 -6.93
C VAL A 575 -23.12 4.81 -7.07
N GLY A 576 -21.99 4.30 -7.53
CA GLY A 576 -20.82 5.09 -7.93
C GLY A 576 -20.46 4.89 -9.41
N VAL A 577 -19.57 5.75 -9.90
CA VAL A 577 -18.97 5.65 -11.23
C VAL A 577 -17.48 5.96 -11.16
N VAL A 578 -16.66 5.20 -11.88
CA VAL A 578 -15.21 5.39 -12.00
C VAL A 578 -14.81 5.53 -13.47
N VAL A 579 -13.85 6.40 -13.74
CA VAL A 579 -13.24 6.57 -15.08
C VAL A 579 -12.14 5.51 -15.26
N LEU A 580 -12.16 4.83 -16.40
CA LEU A 580 -11.23 3.74 -16.73
C LEU A 580 -10.11 4.21 -17.66
N ASP A 581 -8.91 3.66 -17.47
CA ASP A 581 -7.74 3.92 -18.32
C ASP A 581 -7.99 3.53 -19.80
N ASN A 582 -8.81 2.51 -20.05
CA ASN A 582 -9.01 1.90 -21.37
C ASN A 582 -10.26 0.99 -21.50
N ASP A 583 -10.55 0.51 -22.73
CA ASP A 583 -11.68 -0.40 -23.06
C ASP A 583 -11.66 -1.76 -22.34
N ALA A 584 -10.51 -2.20 -21.81
CA ALA A 584 -10.38 -3.45 -21.07
C ALA A 584 -10.72 -3.31 -19.56
N GLY A 585 -11.00 -2.10 -19.09
CA GLY A 585 -11.47 -1.85 -17.72
C GLY A 585 -10.38 -1.61 -16.68
N THR A 586 -9.13 -1.39 -17.09
CA THR A 586 -8.03 -1.05 -16.17
C THR A 586 -8.29 0.27 -15.42
N ILE A 587 -7.87 0.34 -14.15
CA ILE A 587 -7.94 1.54 -13.31
C ILE A 587 -6.58 1.72 -12.63
N ASN A 588 -5.91 2.86 -12.86
CA ASN A 588 -4.57 3.15 -12.33
C ASN A 588 -3.57 2.01 -12.62
N GLY A 589 -3.66 1.39 -13.80
CA GLY A 589 -2.83 0.26 -14.22
C GLY A 589 -3.25 -1.12 -13.70
N VAL A 590 -4.20 -1.22 -12.76
CA VAL A 590 -4.72 -2.49 -12.22
C VAL A 590 -5.84 -3.04 -13.11
N ALA A 591 -5.72 -4.29 -13.58
CA ALA A 591 -6.71 -4.90 -14.46
C ALA A 591 -7.87 -5.58 -13.68
N PRO A 592 -9.06 -5.72 -14.30
CA PRO A 592 -10.19 -6.39 -13.66
C PRO A 592 -9.87 -7.83 -13.21
N GLY A 593 -10.14 -8.10 -11.94
CA GLY A 593 -9.85 -9.40 -11.30
C GLY A 593 -8.45 -9.53 -10.70
N GLU A 594 -7.57 -8.52 -10.85
CA GLU A 594 -6.30 -8.45 -10.12
C GLU A 594 -6.51 -7.99 -8.67
N ALA A 595 -5.55 -8.33 -7.79
CA ALA A 595 -5.57 -7.90 -6.40
C ALA A 595 -5.52 -6.37 -6.30
N GLY A 596 -6.41 -5.78 -5.51
CA GLY A 596 -6.54 -4.33 -5.38
C GLY A 596 -7.49 -3.66 -6.38
N TYR A 597 -8.00 -4.35 -7.41
CA TYR A 597 -8.90 -3.73 -8.41
C TYR A 597 -10.12 -3.05 -7.79
N VAL A 598 -10.75 -3.70 -6.80
CA VAL A 598 -11.89 -3.12 -6.06
C VAL A 598 -11.49 -1.86 -5.30
N GLN A 599 -10.32 -1.86 -4.65
CA GLN A 599 -9.83 -0.70 -3.91
C GLN A 599 -9.54 0.47 -4.86
N ALA A 600 -8.93 0.22 -6.02
CA ALA A 600 -8.71 1.23 -7.06
C ALA A 600 -10.03 1.81 -7.59
N ALA A 601 -11.02 0.94 -7.86
CA ALA A 601 -12.33 1.37 -8.38
C ALA A 601 -13.13 2.22 -7.40
N LEU A 602 -13.08 1.91 -6.10
CA LEU A 602 -13.71 2.72 -5.07
C LEU A 602 -12.93 4.02 -4.81
N SER A 603 -11.60 3.97 -4.70
CA SER A 603 -10.77 5.15 -4.38
C SER A 603 -10.66 6.18 -5.51
N GLN A 604 -11.04 5.82 -6.74
CA GLN A 604 -11.16 6.72 -7.89
C GLN A 604 -12.61 6.93 -8.33
N GLY A 605 -13.57 6.37 -7.60
CA GLY A 605 -14.98 6.45 -7.94
C GLY A 605 -15.66 7.68 -7.34
N THR A 606 -16.55 8.31 -8.09
CA THR A 606 -17.46 9.34 -7.60
C THR A 606 -18.82 8.74 -7.27
N VAL A 607 -19.31 8.96 -6.06
CA VAL A 607 -20.67 8.57 -5.66
C VAL A 607 -21.71 9.41 -6.40
N ILE A 608 -22.72 8.74 -6.95
CA ILE A 608 -23.83 9.36 -7.67
C ILE A 608 -25.01 9.58 -6.71
N PHE A 609 -25.47 8.51 -6.06
CA PHE A 609 -26.41 8.57 -4.94
C PHE A 609 -26.55 7.19 -4.27
N SER A 610 -26.92 7.20 -2.99
CA SER A 610 -27.62 6.09 -2.34
C SER A 610 -29.11 6.12 -2.71
N ALA A 611 -29.64 5.03 -3.27
CA ALA A 611 -31.05 4.87 -3.58
C ALA A 611 -31.82 4.32 -2.37
N LEU A 612 -32.91 4.99 -1.99
CA LEU A 612 -33.69 4.60 -0.80
C LEU A 612 -34.69 3.48 -1.09
N SER A 613 -34.81 2.54 -0.16
CA SER A 613 -35.80 1.45 -0.17
C SER A 613 -37.19 1.92 0.29
N ASN A 614 -37.25 2.81 1.29
CA ASN A 614 -38.48 3.39 1.85
C ASN A 614 -38.39 4.93 1.93
N PRO A 615 -38.73 5.68 0.85
CA PRO A 615 -38.66 7.14 0.86
C PRO A 615 -39.83 7.78 1.63
N PRO A 616 -39.58 8.79 2.48
CA PRO A 616 -40.55 9.33 3.43
C PRO A 616 -41.54 10.29 2.77
N ASN A 617 -42.68 10.55 3.41
CA ASN A 617 -43.74 11.39 2.82
C ASN A 617 -43.24 12.77 2.35
N GLY A 618 -43.49 13.07 1.08
CA GLY A 618 -43.07 14.30 0.40
C GLY A 618 -41.68 14.27 -0.23
N PHE A 619 -40.96 13.14 -0.13
CA PHE A 619 -39.77 12.81 -0.93
C PHE A 619 -40.09 11.65 -1.88
N GLY A 620 -39.21 11.35 -2.83
CA GLY A 620 -39.36 10.22 -3.75
C GLY A 620 -38.39 10.25 -4.93
N VAL A 621 -38.36 9.18 -5.73
CA VAL A 621 -37.34 8.91 -6.76
C VAL A 621 -37.06 10.08 -7.72
N SER A 622 -38.07 10.88 -8.09
CA SER A 622 -37.93 12.06 -8.95
C SER A 622 -37.16 13.24 -8.32
N ASN A 623 -36.73 13.09 -7.06
CA ASN A 623 -35.86 14.04 -6.36
C ASN A 623 -34.39 13.57 -6.33
N GLN A 624 -34.14 12.27 -6.54
CA GLN A 624 -32.81 11.67 -6.56
C GLN A 624 -32.20 11.86 -7.95
N THR A 625 -31.53 13.00 -8.11
CA THR A 625 -30.94 13.47 -9.37
C THR A 625 -29.58 14.07 -9.12
N ARG A 626 -28.64 13.80 -10.03
CA ARG A 626 -27.28 14.32 -9.99
C ARG A 626 -26.83 14.70 -11.39
N ASN A 627 -26.08 15.79 -11.52
CA ASN A 627 -25.33 16.09 -12.73
C ASN A 627 -23.83 15.96 -12.41
N LEU A 628 -23.05 15.30 -13.27
CA LEU A 628 -21.57 15.31 -13.22
C LEU A 628 -21.02 15.80 -14.56
N SER A 629 -19.91 16.52 -14.52
CA SER A 629 -19.07 16.75 -15.71
C SER A 629 -18.36 15.46 -16.13
N VAL A 630 -18.20 15.27 -17.43
CA VAL A 630 -17.40 14.19 -18.04
C VAL A 630 -16.73 14.70 -19.32
N ASP A 631 -15.51 14.27 -19.58
CA ASP A 631 -14.69 14.73 -20.70
C ASP A 631 -14.76 13.80 -21.92
N ALA A 632 -14.42 14.33 -23.09
CA ALA A 632 -14.46 13.60 -24.33
C ALA A 632 -13.46 12.43 -24.33
N ASN A 633 -13.96 11.23 -24.63
CA ASN A 633 -13.32 9.92 -24.54
C ASN A 633 -13.25 9.29 -23.13
N ASP A 634 -13.90 9.89 -22.12
CA ASP A 634 -14.09 9.24 -20.82
C ASP A 634 -14.78 7.86 -20.95
N ARG A 635 -14.41 6.96 -20.04
CA ARG A 635 -14.80 5.55 -20.04
C ARG A 635 -15.37 5.20 -18.69
N LEU A 636 -16.69 5.18 -18.59
CA LEU A 636 -17.40 5.12 -17.32
C LEU A 636 -17.81 3.68 -17.00
N LEU A 637 -17.26 3.16 -15.90
CA LEU A 637 -17.71 1.93 -15.26
C LEU A 637 -18.54 2.30 -14.02
N PHE A 638 -19.78 1.85 -13.98
CA PHE A 638 -20.62 1.99 -12.80
C PHE A 638 -20.40 0.83 -11.83
N TYR A 639 -20.58 1.10 -10.54
CA TYR A 639 -20.64 0.08 -9.49
C TYR A 639 -21.77 0.36 -8.51
N ILE A 640 -22.23 -0.69 -7.83
CA ILE A 640 -23.08 -0.60 -6.65
C ILE A 640 -22.35 -1.15 -5.43
N VAL A 641 -22.45 -0.45 -4.30
CA VAL A 641 -22.14 -0.97 -2.97
C VAL A 641 -23.46 -1.28 -2.25
N GLN A 642 -23.71 -2.55 -1.93
CA GLN A 642 -24.98 -2.99 -1.35
C GLN A 642 -25.01 -2.76 0.17
N ASN A 643 -26.07 -2.11 0.67
CA ASN A 643 -26.35 -1.92 2.10
C ASN A 643 -25.20 -1.26 2.92
N SER A 644 -24.42 -0.39 2.28
CA SER A 644 -23.18 0.21 2.81
C SER A 644 -22.75 1.41 1.96
N THR A 645 -21.64 2.09 2.30
CA THR A 645 -20.99 3.12 1.45
C THR A 645 -19.69 2.63 0.83
N THR A 646 -19.29 3.34 -0.23
CA THR A 646 -17.93 3.39 -0.80
C THR A 646 -16.89 3.62 0.30
N ASP A 647 -17.13 4.56 1.21
CA ASP A 647 -16.25 4.86 2.34
C ASP A 647 -16.14 3.72 3.36
N THR A 648 -17.28 3.11 3.72
CA THR A 648 -17.28 1.92 4.60
C THR A 648 -16.52 0.78 3.94
N ALA A 649 -16.71 0.56 2.63
CA ALA A 649 -15.98 -0.47 1.89
C ALA A 649 -14.47 -0.20 1.79
N LEU A 650 -14.06 1.06 1.64
CA LEU A 650 -12.65 1.47 1.71
C LEU A 650 -12.06 1.29 3.11
N ALA A 651 -12.81 1.64 4.17
CA ALA A 651 -12.42 1.43 5.56
C ALA A 651 -12.38 -0.06 5.96
N ASP A 652 -13.21 -0.91 5.33
CA ASP A 652 -13.17 -2.36 5.44
C ASP A 652 -11.89 -2.91 4.80
N LEU A 653 -11.62 -2.54 3.55
CA LEU A 653 -10.41 -2.93 2.80
C LEU A 653 -9.12 -2.49 3.51
N ALA A 654 -9.04 -1.23 3.96
CA ALA A 654 -7.88 -0.69 4.69
C ALA A 654 -7.63 -1.41 6.02
N ALA A 655 -8.70 -1.88 6.69
CA ALA A 655 -8.61 -2.68 7.90
C ALA A 655 -8.40 -4.19 7.65
N GLY A 656 -8.22 -4.62 6.39
CA GLY A 656 -8.09 -6.04 6.02
C GLY A 656 -9.37 -6.87 6.23
N ARG A 657 -10.52 -6.21 6.38
CA ARG A 657 -11.85 -6.83 6.54
C ARG A 657 -12.45 -7.06 5.15
N THR A 658 -13.32 -8.07 5.03
CA THR A 658 -14.05 -8.29 3.77
C THR A 658 -15.07 -7.16 3.60
N PRO A 659 -15.02 -6.38 2.49
CA PRO A 659 -15.98 -5.30 2.25
C PRO A 659 -17.41 -5.84 2.02
N PRO A 660 -18.42 -4.95 2.04
CA PRO A 660 -19.78 -5.26 1.55
C PRO A 660 -19.78 -5.79 0.11
N ASN A 661 -20.93 -6.30 -0.32
CA ASN A 661 -21.10 -6.77 -1.70
C ASN A 661 -20.98 -5.60 -2.68
N ILE A 662 -20.01 -5.68 -3.58
CA ILE A 662 -19.74 -4.68 -4.61
C ILE A 662 -19.96 -5.33 -5.97
N PHE A 663 -20.78 -4.70 -6.80
CA PHE A 663 -21.17 -5.19 -8.12
C PHE A 663 -20.85 -4.15 -9.18
N PHE A 664 -19.94 -4.49 -10.10
CA PHE A 664 -19.64 -3.68 -11.27
C PHE A 664 -20.66 -3.89 -12.38
N ALA A 665 -20.87 -2.86 -13.19
CA ALA A 665 -21.68 -2.91 -14.41
C ALA A 665 -21.24 -3.98 -15.41
N SER A 666 -19.96 -4.37 -15.37
CA SER A 666 -19.37 -5.39 -16.24
C SER A 666 -19.35 -6.75 -15.54
N SER A 667 -20.11 -7.71 -16.07
CA SER A 667 -20.21 -9.05 -15.49
C SER A 667 -18.86 -9.80 -15.43
N SER A 668 -17.96 -9.54 -16.38
CA SER A 668 -16.60 -10.08 -16.39
C SER A 668 -15.69 -9.52 -15.31
N PHE A 669 -16.04 -8.39 -14.68
CA PHE A 669 -15.23 -7.78 -13.61
C PHE A 669 -15.74 -8.22 -12.22
N ASN A 670 -16.92 -8.84 -12.15
CA ASN A 670 -17.49 -9.40 -10.93
C ASN A 670 -16.93 -10.80 -10.63
N THR A 671 -16.62 -11.08 -9.37
CA THR A 671 -16.17 -12.42 -8.94
C THR A 671 -17.26 -13.46 -9.26
N GLY A 672 -16.88 -14.51 -10.01
CA GLY A 672 -17.80 -15.55 -10.47
C GLY A 672 -18.56 -15.22 -11.76
N GLY A 673 -18.33 -14.06 -12.39
CA GLY A 673 -18.95 -13.70 -13.66
C GLY A 673 -20.42 -13.27 -13.55
N ILE A 674 -20.83 -12.73 -12.39
CA ILE A 674 -22.22 -12.36 -12.10
C ILE A 674 -22.63 -11.17 -12.97
N ASP A 675 -23.69 -11.33 -13.76
CA ASP A 675 -24.33 -10.24 -14.50
C ASP A 675 -25.38 -9.54 -13.63
N SER A 676 -24.99 -8.38 -13.10
CA SER A 676 -25.79 -7.54 -12.21
C SER A 676 -26.44 -6.35 -12.91
N LEU A 677 -26.29 -6.18 -14.24
CA LEU A 677 -26.78 -5.00 -14.95
C LEU A 677 -27.36 -5.30 -16.34
N GLN A 678 -28.68 -5.13 -16.48
CA GLN A 678 -29.33 -4.98 -17.78
C GLN A 678 -29.33 -3.51 -18.22
N VAL A 679 -28.79 -3.22 -19.41
CA VAL A 679 -28.86 -1.89 -20.02
C VAL A 679 -29.84 -1.86 -21.18
N SER A 680 -30.69 -0.84 -21.24
CA SER A 680 -31.58 -0.59 -22.39
C SER A 680 -31.45 0.86 -22.88
N ASN A 681 -31.21 1.07 -24.17
CA ASN A 681 -31.22 2.41 -24.80
C ASN A 681 -32.58 2.63 -25.52
N PRO A 682 -33.53 3.38 -24.92
CA PRO A 682 -34.79 3.75 -25.58
C PRO A 682 -34.66 4.81 -26.69
N GLY A 683 -33.46 5.38 -26.91
CA GLY A 683 -33.17 6.38 -27.92
C GLY A 683 -32.70 7.72 -27.36
N ASN A 684 -32.37 8.66 -28.25
CA ASN A 684 -31.99 10.04 -27.95
C ASN A 684 -30.79 10.22 -26.97
N GLY A 685 -29.90 9.22 -26.89
CA GLY A 685 -28.74 9.25 -25.98
C GLY A 685 -29.07 8.92 -24.51
N VAL A 686 -30.32 8.52 -24.23
CA VAL A 686 -30.73 8.04 -22.91
C VAL A 686 -30.45 6.54 -22.79
N PHE A 687 -29.85 6.12 -21.69
CA PHE A 687 -29.75 4.71 -21.29
C PHE A 687 -30.47 4.51 -19.95
N THR A 688 -31.20 3.42 -19.83
CA THR A 688 -31.74 2.93 -18.56
C THR A 688 -30.87 1.78 -18.09
N LEU A 689 -30.33 1.91 -16.88
CA LEU A 689 -29.57 0.88 -16.18
C LEU A 689 -30.53 0.21 -15.17
N ARG A 690 -30.60 -1.12 -15.21
CA ARG A 690 -31.45 -1.97 -14.37
C ARG A 690 -30.58 -2.97 -13.63
N TRP A 691 -30.47 -2.80 -12.32
CA TRP A 691 -29.58 -3.59 -11.49
C TRP A 691 -30.31 -4.73 -10.77
N GLU A 692 -29.55 -5.80 -10.55
CA GLU A 692 -29.85 -6.96 -9.69
C GLU A 692 -28.76 -6.96 -8.60
N ASP A 693 -29.14 -6.84 -7.33
CA ASP A 693 -28.21 -6.56 -6.23
C ASP A 693 -27.77 -7.80 -5.42
N LYS A 694 -28.30 -8.98 -5.74
CA LYS A 694 -28.30 -10.12 -4.81
C LYS A 694 -27.27 -11.17 -5.17
N LEU A 695 -26.41 -11.48 -4.19
CA LEU A 695 -25.34 -12.49 -4.30
C LEU A 695 -25.78 -13.78 -4.99
N GLY A 696 -25.02 -14.18 -6.01
CA GLY A 696 -25.28 -15.37 -6.82
C GLY A 696 -26.17 -15.14 -8.04
N GLY A 697 -26.54 -13.90 -8.37
CA GLY A 697 -27.42 -13.56 -9.49
C GLY A 697 -28.92 -13.70 -9.13
N GLY A 698 -29.24 -13.36 -7.87
CA GLY A 698 -30.56 -13.13 -7.30
C GLY A 698 -31.76 -13.92 -7.79
N ASP A 699 -32.81 -13.19 -8.17
CA ASP A 699 -34.03 -13.73 -8.77
C ASP A 699 -34.31 -13.22 -10.20
N GLN A 700 -33.41 -12.36 -10.70
CA GLN A 700 -33.24 -11.99 -12.11
C GLN A 700 -34.37 -11.13 -12.67
N ASP A 701 -35.04 -10.35 -11.81
CA ASP A 701 -36.04 -9.37 -12.25
C ASP A 701 -35.43 -7.98 -12.60
N PHE A 702 -34.22 -7.70 -12.10
CA PHE A 702 -33.44 -6.47 -12.32
C PHE A 702 -34.23 -5.17 -12.05
N ASN A 703 -35.04 -5.13 -10.99
CA ASN A 703 -35.75 -3.92 -10.57
C ASN A 703 -35.29 -3.31 -9.23
N ASP A 704 -34.35 -3.96 -8.52
CA ASP A 704 -33.79 -3.50 -7.24
C ASP A 704 -33.41 -2.01 -7.27
N LEU A 705 -32.70 -1.61 -8.32
CA LEU A 705 -32.36 -0.23 -8.64
C LEU A 705 -32.46 0.01 -10.14
N VAL A 706 -33.31 0.95 -10.55
CA VAL A 706 -33.47 1.39 -11.93
C VAL A 706 -33.17 2.87 -12.03
N MET A 707 -32.18 3.24 -12.84
CA MET A 707 -31.79 4.63 -13.08
C MET A 707 -31.68 4.93 -14.57
N THR A 708 -31.73 6.20 -14.93
CA THR A 708 -31.38 6.69 -16.27
C THR A 708 -30.13 7.55 -16.24
N ILE A 709 -29.32 7.43 -17.29
CA ILE A 709 -28.21 8.33 -17.60
C ILE A 709 -28.42 8.92 -19.00
N GLN A 710 -28.13 10.22 -19.15
CA GLN A 710 -28.27 10.94 -20.42
C GLN A 710 -27.38 12.19 -20.46
N PRO A 711 -26.87 12.62 -21.62
CA PRO A 711 -26.29 13.95 -21.79
C PRO A 711 -27.27 15.07 -21.39
N THR A 712 -26.77 16.14 -20.78
CA THR A 712 -27.55 17.30 -20.34
C THR A 712 -26.86 18.63 -20.66
N THR A 713 -27.66 19.68 -20.81
CA THR A 713 -27.20 21.09 -20.85
C THR A 713 -27.65 21.88 -19.63
N GLU A 714 -28.29 21.22 -18.65
CA GLU A 714 -28.48 21.77 -17.31
C GLU A 714 -27.10 21.90 -16.63
N PRO A 715 -26.74 23.05 -16.04
CA PRO A 715 -25.48 23.20 -15.34
C PRO A 715 -25.45 22.44 -14.01
N LEU A 716 -24.24 22.17 -13.50
CA LEU A 716 -24.00 21.70 -12.14
C LEU A 716 -24.65 22.66 -11.13
N LYS A 717 -25.24 22.11 -10.06
CA LYS A 717 -25.86 22.93 -9.01
C LYS A 717 -24.77 23.56 -8.13
N VAL A 718 -25.02 24.76 -7.61
CA VAL A 718 -24.13 25.38 -6.62
C VAL A 718 -24.05 24.50 -5.38
N GLY A 719 -22.84 24.28 -4.83
CA GLY A 719 -22.60 23.45 -3.64
C GLY A 719 -22.04 22.06 -3.90
N VAL A 720 -22.13 21.54 -5.14
CA VAL A 720 -21.89 20.09 -5.40
C VAL A 720 -20.42 19.71 -5.65
N THR A 721 -19.48 20.65 -5.64
CA THR A 721 -18.13 20.46 -6.20
C THR A 721 -17.34 19.31 -5.59
N LEU A 722 -17.47 19.05 -4.28
CA LEU A 722 -16.82 17.94 -3.57
C LEU A 722 -17.71 16.69 -3.43
N GLN A 723 -19.00 16.76 -3.78
CA GLN A 723 -19.95 15.73 -3.39
C GLN A 723 -19.63 14.36 -4.00
N GLY A 724 -19.67 13.31 -3.17
CA GLY A 724 -19.39 11.94 -3.60
C GLY A 724 -17.92 11.64 -3.88
N GLU A 725 -17.01 12.54 -3.49
CA GLU A 725 -15.68 12.13 -3.00
C GLU A 725 -15.81 11.54 -1.58
N SER A 726 -14.76 10.90 -1.07
CA SER A 726 -14.75 10.24 0.25
C SER A 726 -15.19 11.15 1.39
N GLN A 727 -16.24 10.76 2.14
CA GLN A 727 -16.81 11.49 3.28
C GLN A 727 -17.23 12.95 2.97
N HIS A 728 -17.48 13.28 1.70
CA HIS A 728 -17.78 14.63 1.23
C HIS A 728 -19.29 14.86 0.96
N GLU A 729 -20.17 14.44 1.87
CA GLU A 729 -21.59 14.81 1.94
C GLU A 729 -21.77 16.27 2.38
N VAL A 730 -21.06 17.18 1.70
CA VAL A 730 -20.89 18.58 2.09
C VAL A 730 -21.47 19.52 1.03
N ILE A 731 -21.55 20.80 1.37
CA ILE A 731 -21.88 21.88 0.43
C ILE A 731 -20.64 22.76 0.29
N ASP A 732 -19.97 22.67 -0.86
CA ASP A 732 -18.80 23.50 -1.16
C ASP A 732 -19.22 24.85 -1.78
N LEU A 733 -19.09 25.92 -1.00
CA LEU A 733 -19.28 27.31 -1.45
C LEU A 733 -17.96 28.08 -1.57
N ARG A 734 -16.78 27.43 -1.55
CA ARG A 734 -15.47 28.10 -1.69
C ARG A 734 -15.35 28.92 -2.97
N ASN A 735 -15.96 28.43 -4.06
CA ASN A 735 -16.02 29.11 -5.36
C ASN A 735 -17.04 30.28 -5.42
N GLN A 736 -17.75 30.59 -4.34
CA GLN A 736 -18.73 31.67 -4.26
C GLN A 736 -18.17 32.87 -3.49
N THR A 737 -18.19 34.07 -4.09
CA THR A 737 -17.61 35.29 -3.49
C THR A 737 -18.63 36.18 -2.76
N ALA A 738 -19.89 35.76 -2.73
CA ALA A 738 -20.99 36.44 -2.04
C ALA A 738 -21.83 35.43 -1.25
N GLY A 739 -22.54 35.90 -0.23
CA GLY A 739 -23.52 35.08 0.49
C GLY A 739 -24.71 34.72 -0.40
N LEU A 740 -25.22 33.50 -0.23
CA LEU A 740 -26.30 32.92 -1.04
C LEU A 740 -27.52 32.59 -0.16
N GLN A 741 -28.71 32.85 -0.71
CA GLN A 741 -29.95 32.39 -0.10
C GLN A 741 -30.13 30.89 -0.38
N ALA A 742 -29.96 30.07 0.66
CA ALA A 742 -30.33 28.67 0.63
C ALA A 742 -31.77 28.47 1.13
N GLN A 743 -32.48 27.52 0.53
CA GLN A 743 -33.74 26.95 0.99
C GLN A 743 -33.52 25.47 1.31
N PHE A 744 -33.88 25.06 2.53
CA PHE A 744 -33.74 23.71 3.03
C PHE A 744 -35.14 23.08 3.09
N VAL A 745 -35.39 22.06 2.29
CA VAL A 745 -36.62 21.24 2.35
C VAL A 745 -36.31 20.01 3.17
N VAL A 746 -37.08 19.79 4.23
CA VAL A 746 -36.87 18.72 5.22
C VAL A 746 -38.05 17.75 5.17
N ASN A 747 -37.77 16.47 5.04
CA ASN A 747 -38.71 15.36 5.19
C ASN A 747 -38.22 14.46 6.34
N ARG A 748 -39.11 13.76 7.04
CA ARG A 748 -38.74 12.99 8.25
C ARG A 748 -39.68 11.82 8.50
N GLU A 749 -39.14 10.63 8.70
CA GLU A 749 -39.86 9.40 9.11
C GLU A 749 -39.46 8.90 10.52
N ALA A 750 -38.50 9.56 11.16
CA ALA A 750 -37.91 9.14 12.44
C ALA A 750 -38.84 8.94 13.65
N ALA A 751 -38.40 8.05 14.54
CA ALA A 751 -38.97 7.86 15.87
C ALA A 751 -38.50 8.92 16.89
N PHE A 752 -37.22 9.31 16.86
CA PHE A 752 -36.63 10.24 17.83
C PHE A 752 -36.78 11.72 17.44
N ASP A 753 -36.87 12.64 18.42
CA ASP A 753 -36.98 14.09 18.16
C ASP A 753 -35.61 14.68 17.75
N ASN A 754 -35.19 14.33 16.54
CA ASN A 754 -33.88 14.68 16.00
C ASN A 754 -33.76 16.17 15.67
N PHE A 755 -32.52 16.62 15.56
CA PHE A 755 -32.18 17.95 15.09
C PHE A 755 -31.14 17.81 13.98
N VAL A 756 -31.44 18.32 12.78
CA VAL A 756 -30.43 18.48 11.73
C VAL A 756 -29.97 19.94 11.70
N GLY A 757 -28.69 20.14 11.41
CA GLY A 757 -28.14 21.45 11.11
C GLY A 757 -26.96 21.35 10.14
N PHE A 758 -26.31 22.48 9.90
CA PHE A 758 -25.05 22.57 9.17
C PHE A 758 -24.04 23.38 9.98
N TYR A 759 -22.75 23.01 9.92
CA TYR A 759 -21.63 23.74 10.50
C TYR A 759 -20.57 24.05 9.46
N ARG A 760 -19.62 24.93 9.83
CA ARG A 760 -18.53 25.39 8.96
C ARG A 760 -17.27 24.56 9.24
N VAL A 761 -16.54 24.22 8.18
CA VAL A 761 -15.18 23.67 8.28
C VAL A 761 -14.20 24.50 7.45
N LEU A 762 -12.95 24.52 7.88
CA LEU A 762 -11.84 25.26 7.27
C LEU A 762 -11.29 24.55 6.03
N ASP A 763 -11.14 23.22 6.12
CA ASP A 763 -10.58 22.37 5.08
C ASP A 763 -11.51 21.21 4.71
N VAL A 764 -11.18 20.50 3.63
CA VAL A 764 -11.97 19.35 3.14
C VAL A 764 -11.96 18.18 4.14
N ASN A 765 -10.90 18.08 4.95
CA ASN A 765 -10.71 17.05 5.98
C ASN A 765 -11.49 17.34 7.28
N GLY A 766 -12.54 18.17 7.20
CA GLY A 766 -13.42 18.51 8.31
C GLY A 766 -12.80 19.37 9.42
N GLY A 767 -11.60 19.92 9.26
CA GLY A 767 -10.94 20.71 10.31
C GLY A 767 -11.74 21.93 10.72
N ILE A 768 -11.88 22.17 12.02
CA ILE A 768 -12.62 23.32 12.57
C ILE A 768 -11.64 24.34 13.15
N ASP A 769 -11.69 25.57 12.64
CA ASP A 769 -11.10 26.77 13.25
C ASP A 769 -12.06 27.30 14.33
N THR A 770 -11.60 27.46 15.56
CA THR A 770 -12.43 27.86 16.71
C THR A 770 -12.13 29.26 17.24
N ASP A 771 -10.93 29.81 17.01
CA ASP A 771 -10.57 31.18 17.41
C ASP A 771 -10.54 32.20 16.24
N GLY A 772 -10.55 31.72 14.99
CA GLY A 772 -10.52 32.51 13.76
C GLY A 772 -9.11 32.78 13.20
N ASN A 773 -8.09 32.01 13.60
CA ASN A 773 -6.70 32.22 13.19
C ASN A 773 -6.36 31.72 11.76
N GLY A 774 -7.23 30.92 11.14
CA GLY A 774 -7.02 30.33 9.82
C GLY A 774 -6.33 28.96 9.83
N THR A 775 -6.27 28.27 10.97
CA THR A 775 -5.80 26.88 11.12
C THR A 775 -6.85 26.05 11.87
N ALA A 776 -6.82 24.73 11.73
CA ALA A 776 -7.79 23.85 12.39
C ALA A 776 -7.33 23.53 13.82
N ASP A 777 -8.11 23.96 14.81
CA ASP A 777 -7.87 23.68 16.23
C ASP A 777 -8.33 22.28 16.64
N VAL A 778 -9.30 21.71 15.91
CA VAL A 778 -9.82 20.36 16.15
C VAL A 778 -10.27 19.68 14.85
N ARG A 779 -10.06 18.37 14.75
CA ARG A 779 -10.35 17.52 13.57
C ARG A 779 -11.29 16.34 13.89
N PRO A 780 -11.92 15.72 12.87
CA PRO A 780 -12.77 14.54 13.08
C PRO A 780 -12.06 13.45 13.90
N GLY A 781 -12.72 12.98 14.96
CA GLY A 781 -12.19 11.97 15.89
C GLY A 781 -11.40 12.53 17.08
N GLU A 782 -11.09 13.81 17.11
CA GLU A 782 -10.47 14.44 18.28
C GLU A 782 -11.51 14.78 19.37
N THR A 783 -11.09 14.72 20.63
CA THR A 783 -11.97 14.96 21.78
C THR A 783 -12.47 16.40 21.78
N GLY A 784 -13.79 16.58 21.68
CA GLY A 784 -14.44 17.90 21.60
C GLY A 784 -14.91 18.31 20.21
N TYR A 785 -14.62 17.51 19.16
CA TYR A 785 -15.00 17.83 17.78
C TYR A 785 -16.51 18.11 17.62
N ALA A 786 -17.36 17.25 18.21
CA ALA A 786 -18.81 17.42 18.15
C ALA A 786 -19.26 18.74 18.80
N GLN A 787 -18.75 19.06 20.00
CA GLN A 787 -19.07 20.30 20.70
C GLN A 787 -18.59 21.54 19.89
N ALA A 788 -17.43 21.48 19.24
CA ALA A 788 -16.93 22.54 18.36
C ALA A 788 -17.80 22.72 17.10
N ALA A 789 -18.20 21.63 16.44
CA ALA A 789 -19.10 21.64 15.29
C ALA A 789 -20.46 22.27 15.63
N ILE A 790 -21.03 21.90 16.78
CA ILE A 790 -22.32 22.45 17.26
C ILE A 790 -22.20 23.92 17.69
N GLN A 791 -21.03 24.39 18.11
CA GLN A 791 -20.74 25.83 18.32
C GLN A 791 -20.67 26.59 16.99
N GLN A 792 -19.93 26.07 16.00
CA GLN A 792 -19.76 26.67 14.66
C GLN A 792 -20.95 26.42 13.70
N ARG A 793 -22.09 25.96 14.21
CA ARG A 793 -23.31 25.74 13.41
C ARG A 793 -23.90 27.04 12.86
N VAL A 794 -24.62 26.92 11.74
CA VAL A 794 -25.45 28.01 11.18
C VAL A 794 -26.56 28.35 12.19
N GLN A 795 -26.43 29.50 12.84
CA GLN A 795 -27.32 29.90 13.92
C GLN A 795 -28.75 30.17 13.42
N ASN A 796 -29.75 29.66 14.15
CA ASN A 796 -31.18 29.69 13.81
C ASN A 796 -31.58 28.85 12.58
N LEU A 797 -30.74 27.91 12.12
CA LEU A 797 -31.08 26.93 11.09
C LEU A 797 -31.46 25.58 11.73
N ASP A 798 -32.57 25.59 12.47
CA ASP A 798 -33.00 24.47 13.30
C ASP A 798 -33.91 23.51 12.50
N LEU A 799 -33.30 22.66 11.66
CA LEU A 799 -34.01 21.82 10.68
C LEU A 799 -34.78 20.69 11.37
N THR A 800 -36.06 20.95 11.63
CA THR A 800 -36.94 20.09 12.43
C THR A 800 -38.34 20.02 11.81
N CYS A 801 -39.00 18.88 11.90
CA CYS A 801 -40.41 18.72 11.52
C CYS A 801 -41.07 17.58 12.31
N ALA A 802 -42.40 17.49 12.24
CA ALA A 802 -43.14 16.37 12.82
C ALA A 802 -42.90 15.08 12.02
N ASN A 803 -43.24 13.92 12.60
CA ASN A 803 -43.14 12.66 11.86
C ASN A 803 -44.06 12.65 10.63
N GLN A 804 -43.60 12.02 9.54
CA GLN A 804 -44.28 11.89 8.25
C GLN A 804 -44.72 13.24 7.66
N SER A 805 -43.90 14.28 7.88
CA SER A 805 -44.21 15.67 7.51
C SER A 805 -43.06 16.36 6.79
N THR A 806 -43.39 17.22 5.83
CA THR A 806 -42.43 18.12 5.16
C THR A 806 -42.40 19.50 5.82
N ALA A 807 -41.21 20.08 5.96
CA ALA A 807 -41.01 21.49 6.33
C ALA A 807 -40.06 22.19 5.35
N THR A 808 -40.03 23.51 5.38
CA THR A 808 -39.13 24.32 4.55
C THR A 808 -38.56 25.49 5.36
N PHE A 809 -37.24 25.61 5.36
CA PHE A 809 -36.47 26.65 6.04
C PHE A 809 -35.64 27.45 5.03
N THR A 810 -35.14 28.61 5.45
CA THR A 810 -34.29 29.47 4.61
C THR A 810 -33.20 30.14 5.45
N ALA A 811 -31.95 30.02 5.04
CA ALA A 811 -30.82 30.71 5.66
C ALA A 811 -29.89 31.31 4.59
N GLN A 812 -29.18 32.37 4.97
CA GLN A 812 -28.07 32.90 4.19
C GLN A 812 -26.81 32.10 4.55
N LEU A 813 -26.18 31.49 3.56
CA LEU A 813 -24.87 30.86 3.71
C LEU A 813 -23.80 31.80 3.14
N GLU A 814 -22.66 31.91 3.79
CA GLU A 814 -21.54 32.73 3.33
C GLU A 814 -20.75 31.98 2.26
N GLY A 815 -20.40 32.67 1.18
CA GLY A 815 -19.45 32.15 0.20
C GLY A 815 -18.02 32.09 0.76
N GLY A 816 -17.16 31.27 0.16
CA GLY A 816 -15.78 31.05 0.58
C GLY A 816 -15.60 29.89 1.58
N LEU A 817 -16.67 29.19 1.96
CA LEU A 817 -16.69 28.17 3.02
C LEU A 817 -17.22 26.82 2.54
N ILE A 818 -16.91 25.77 3.29
CA ILE A 818 -17.57 24.45 3.19
C ILE A 818 -18.58 24.34 4.34
N TYR A 819 -19.79 23.87 4.03
CA TYR A 819 -20.82 23.57 5.02
C TYR A 819 -21.08 22.07 5.11
N VAL A 820 -20.99 21.51 6.31
CA VAL A 820 -21.12 20.08 6.59
C VAL A 820 -22.42 19.83 7.37
N PRO A 821 -23.27 18.88 6.98
CA PRO A 821 -24.46 18.50 7.73
C PRO A 821 -24.10 17.77 9.03
N PHE A 822 -25.04 17.75 9.97
CA PHE A 822 -24.98 16.88 11.16
C PHE A 822 -26.39 16.50 11.63
N LEU A 823 -26.49 15.35 12.31
CA LEU A 823 -27.68 14.92 13.04
C LEU A 823 -27.37 14.88 14.53
N ILE A 824 -28.23 15.43 15.39
CA ILE A 824 -28.28 15.10 16.82
C ILE A 824 -29.49 14.18 17.03
N ALA A 825 -29.24 12.95 17.47
CA ALA A 825 -30.28 11.95 17.71
C ALA A 825 -31.03 12.22 19.01
N ASN A 826 -32.36 12.27 18.94
CA ASN A 826 -33.28 12.50 20.07
C ASN A 826 -32.93 13.71 20.99
N GLY A 827 -32.24 14.72 20.43
CA GLY A 827 -31.61 15.78 21.21
C GLY A 827 -31.61 17.11 20.48
N LYS A 828 -31.06 18.14 21.15
CA LYS A 828 -30.96 19.52 20.65
C LYS A 828 -29.58 20.09 21.03
N PRO A 829 -29.05 21.08 20.28
CA PRO A 829 -27.71 21.65 20.50
C PRO A 829 -27.38 22.03 21.94
N ASP A 830 -28.35 22.55 22.69
CA ASP A 830 -28.13 23.07 24.04
C ASP A 830 -27.64 22.02 25.05
N ALA A 831 -27.93 20.72 24.84
CA ALA A 831 -27.42 19.65 25.71
C ALA A 831 -25.89 19.51 25.60
N LEU A 832 -25.37 19.42 24.37
CA LEU A 832 -23.94 19.31 24.05
C LEU A 832 -23.13 20.54 24.48
N LEU A 833 -23.79 21.62 24.88
CA LEU A 833 -23.21 22.91 25.25
C LEU A 833 -23.47 23.30 26.72
N ASP A 834 -24.13 22.46 27.53
CA ASP A 834 -24.38 22.74 28.95
C ASP A 834 -23.16 22.43 29.85
N GLY A 835 -22.18 21.69 29.33
CA GLY A 835 -20.94 21.31 30.01
C GLY A 835 -21.02 20.00 30.81
N ASN A 836 -22.08 19.22 30.67
CA ASN A 836 -22.32 17.96 31.36
C ASN A 836 -22.35 16.77 30.39
N SER A 837 -21.19 16.27 29.96
CA SER A 837 -21.05 15.13 29.03
C SER A 837 -21.63 13.78 29.50
N SER A 838 -22.33 13.74 30.65
CA SER A 838 -23.18 12.62 31.06
C SER A 838 -24.61 12.67 30.49
N ASN A 839 -25.01 13.77 29.83
CA ASN A 839 -26.30 13.90 29.13
C ASN A 839 -26.17 14.14 27.61
N ASP A 840 -24.94 14.18 27.07
CA ASP A 840 -24.66 14.44 25.66
C ASP A 840 -25.43 13.43 24.76
N PRO A 841 -26.36 13.88 23.89
CA PRO A 841 -26.98 13.03 22.88
C PRO A 841 -25.97 12.59 21.82
N ALA A 842 -26.25 11.48 21.13
CA ALA A 842 -25.44 11.04 20.00
C ALA A 842 -25.49 12.08 18.87
N VAL A 843 -24.35 12.31 18.23
CA VAL A 843 -24.19 13.22 17.10
C VAL A 843 -23.47 12.48 15.99
N TYR A 844 -23.96 12.61 14.76
CA TYR A 844 -23.34 11.99 13.60
C TYR A 844 -23.08 12.99 12.47
N PHE A 845 -22.01 12.70 11.73
CA PHE A 845 -21.39 13.52 10.70
C PHE A 845 -21.02 12.66 9.46
N PRO A 846 -20.66 13.25 8.31
CA PRO A 846 -20.14 12.49 7.17
C PRO A 846 -18.76 11.88 7.45
N PHE A 847 -17.94 12.58 8.24
CA PHE A 847 -16.60 12.12 8.58
C PHE A 847 -16.67 10.95 9.56
N LEU A 848 -16.33 9.74 9.09
CA LEU A 848 -16.37 8.48 9.85
C LEU A 848 -15.63 8.60 11.18
N GLY A 849 -14.49 9.30 11.19
CA GLY A 849 -13.69 9.53 12.39
C GLY A 849 -14.42 10.30 13.50
N ALA A 850 -15.39 11.16 13.15
CA ALA A 850 -16.18 11.91 14.12
C ALA A 850 -17.35 11.10 14.73
N ASN A 851 -17.70 9.94 14.15
CA ASN A 851 -18.80 9.09 14.61
C ASN A 851 -18.25 8.03 15.58
N GLY A 852 -18.79 7.97 16.80
CA GLY A 852 -18.23 7.16 17.89
C GLY A 852 -18.30 5.64 17.69
N ASP A 853 -19.02 5.15 16.68
CA ASP A 853 -19.11 3.76 16.24
C ASP A 853 -18.43 3.52 14.88
N GLY A 854 -17.87 4.55 14.24
CA GLY A 854 -17.16 4.47 12.96
C GLY A 854 -18.05 4.14 11.76
N VAL A 855 -19.37 4.33 11.87
CA VAL A 855 -20.34 4.08 10.79
C VAL A 855 -20.65 5.38 10.05
N ASP A 856 -20.98 5.29 8.76
CA ASP A 856 -21.59 6.40 8.04
C ASP A 856 -23.13 6.45 8.28
N HIS A 857 -23.56 7.61 8.77
CA HIS A 857 -24.94 7.95 9.10
C HIS A 857 -25.58 8.96 8.13
N ILE A 858 -24.85 9.48 7.13
CA ILE A 858 -25.31 10.55 6.25
C ILE A 858 -25.03 10.18 4.80
N ARG A 859 -26.08 10.04 3.99
CA ARG A 859 -25.94 9.60 2.58
C ARG A 859 -26.23 10.71 1.59
N LEU A 860 -25.38 10.83 0.57
CA LEU A 860 -25.71 11.61 -0.62
C LEU A 860 -26.84 10.91 -1.41
N LEU A 861 -28.01 11.52 -1.48
CA LEU A 861 -29.18 11.01 -2.22
C LEU A 861 -29.33 11.65 -3.61
N GLY A 862 -28.38 12.51 -3.99
CA GLY A 862 -28.37 13.37 -5.17
C GLY A 862 -27.84 14.76 -4.80
N ASP A 863 -27.72 15.66 -5.77
CA ASP A 863 -27.09 16.98 -5.54
C ASP A 863 -27.72 17.73 -4.34
N ASN A 864 -26.87 18.16 -3.41
CA ASN A 864 -27.27 18.86 -2.17
C ASN A 864 -28.43 18.18 -1.42
N THR A 865 -28.56 16.86 -1.51
CA THR A 865 -29.65 16.10 -0.90
C THR A 865 -29.07 15.00 -0.03
N PHE A 866 -29.36 15.06 1.27
CA PHE A 866 -28.73 14.24 2.31
C PHE A 866 -29.80 13.45 3.05
N GLY A 867 -29.64 12.13 3.14
CA GLY A 867 -30.41 11.23 4.01
C GLY A 867 -29.63 10.96 5.30
N PHE A 868 -30.32 10.62 6.39
CA PHE A 868 -29.74 10.51 7.73
C PHE A 868 -30.25 9.27 8.48
N GLU A 869 -29.47 8.73 9.42
CA GLU A 869 -29.82 7.64 10.36
C GLU A 869 -29.61 8.08 11.82
N ASP A 870 -30.60 7.87 12.70
CA ASP A 870 -30.58 8.33 14.11
C ASP A 870 -30.08 7.30 15.13
N LEU A 871 -30.00 6.02 14.75
CA LEU A 871 -29.60 4.92 15.61
C LEU A 871 -28.15 4.46 15.35
N SER A 872 -27.35 4.35 16.42
CA SER A 872 -25.95 3.89 16.37
C SER A 872 -25.82 2.50 15.72
N GLY A 873 -24.74 2.30 14.96
CA GLY A 873 -24.55 1.15 14.07
C GLY A 873 -25.24 1.30 12.70
N GLY A 874 -25.73 2.50 12.38
CA GLY A 874 -26.51 2.82 11.19
C GLY A 874 -27.95 2.28 11.22
N GLY A 875 -28.54 2.10 12.40
CA GLY A 875 -29.96 1.78 12.59
C GLY A 875 -30.51 0.59 11.79
N ASP A 876 -31.69 0.80 11.18
CA ASP A 876 -32.31 -0.13 10.22
C ASP A 876 -31.92 0.14 8.76
N ARG A 877 -31.06 1.14 8.50
CA ARG A 877 -30.31 1.36 7.25
C ARG A 877 -31.16 1.74 6.05
N ASP A 878 -32.27 2.43 6.28
CA ASP A 878 -33.11 2.99 5.21
C ASP A 878 -32.87 4.48 4.94
N TYR A 879 -32.12 5.16 5.82
CA TYR A 879 -31.66 6.55 5.73
C TYR A 879 -32.78 7.57 5.45
N ASN A 880 -34.02 7.26 5.87
CA ASN A 880 -35.19 8.15 5.74
C ASN A 880 -35.51 8.97 7.00
N ASP A 881 -34.85 8.67 8.13
CA ASP A 881 -35.15 9.24 9.46
C ASP A 881 -35.33 10.75 9.34
N VAL A 882 -34.36 11.41 8.71
CA VAL A 882 -34.48 12.76 8.15
C VAL A 882 -33.91 12.75 6.72
N ILE A 883 -34.49 13.55 5.84
CA ILE A 883 -33.91 13.91 4.54
C ILE A 883 -33.89 15.43 4.43
N VAL A 884 -32.75 16.01 4.07
CA VAL A 884 -32.60 17.45 3.79
C VAL A 884 -32.11 17.69 2.37
N ARG A 885 -32.87 18.47 1.60
CA ARG A 885 -32.48 18.97 0.27
C ARG A 885 -32.26 20.47 0.31
N VAL A 886 -31.13 20.93 -0.23
CA VAL A 886 -30.75 22.35 -0.24
C VAL A 886 -30.78 22.93 -1.66
N ASN A 887 -31.71 23.87 -1.89
CA ASN A 887 -31.85 24.62 -3.13
C ASN A 887 -31.24 26.01 -2.95
N PHE A 888 -30.38 26.44 -3.87
CA PHE A 888 -29.90 27.84 -3.95
C PHE A 888 -30.79 28.65 -4.91
N ALA A 889 -30.91 29.96 -4.64
CA ALA A 889 -31.79 30.90 -5.33
C ALA A 889 -31.08 31.77 -6.39
#